data_AF-A0A1D1W7M2-F1
#
_entry.id   AF-A0A1D1W7M2-F1
#
_cell.length_a   1.000
_cell.length_b   1.000
_cell.length_c   1.000
_cell.angle_alpha   90.00
_cell.angle_beta   90.00
_cell.angle_gamma   90.00
#
_symmetry.space_group_name_H-M   'P 1'
#
loop_
_entity.id
_entity.type
_entity.pdbx_description
1 polymer ?
#
loop_
_entity_poly.entity_id
_entity_poly.type
_entity_poly.pdbx_seq_one_letter_code
_entity_poly.pdbx_strand_id
1 'polypeptide(L)'
;MAVNALCSYVNKLPVDVVILLGGKARLAFVSLLFFTILTCDSGYCLGDPSSSGSSNVGDGEIVRRPLERQGPQSADGNNEGGGRWNETVVYGLRLEKIEGEYADNTVDKSNGVLYVKSDTAVTLRFFGRHFKPTTLVAFTRRMASANTECQEDISMAFRPDNESISAFSALFTVKLEMPLTGNDSEFYYLCLNRPWGGVSLAGGNGGGGAQQWVHQGKEAWLQIRADKIPENPYLLPMWLQITCLAILLCLSGLFSGLNLGLMTLDPTELKIVLNCGSPKEQGYARSIMPLRKQGNFLLCTLLLGNVLVNTTLTILMDDLTSGLVAVVASTMGIVVFGEIIPQAICSRHGMAVGAHTIWLTKFFMVLTFPLSYPISRMLDCFLGAEIGHVYNRERLMELIKVTHGYNDLEPEEVNIISGALELKKKTVGSIMTPLNDVFMLPYDAVLDFDTVSEIMRQGFTRVPVYDVSRSNVVALLNIKDLALVDPDDNTPVKTLCKFYNHHVRTVFDDTTLDVMLDEFKKGRSHMAFVQRVITEDEGDPFYETVGVITLEDVIEEVIQSEIEDETDVTADNRRRLRRRDVALAQHDIPVFTGASAPQYQSMITPQLQLATFQFLSTTLEPFREELIAPVILRRLLRYSESARFLKEKQDGNKTQALLRLDFLLHHRPDWQ
;
A
#
# COMPACT_ATOMS: atom_id res chain seq x y z
N MET A 1 -24.45 -15.46 -22.97
CA MET A 1 -23.34 -16.42 -23.16
C MET A 1 -22.00 -15.94 -22.57
N ALA A 2 -21.56 -14.70 -22.83
CA ALA A 2 -20.30 -14.18 -22.25
C ALA A 2 -20.27 -14.14 -20.71
N VAL A 3 -21.41 -13.88 -20.07
CA VAL A 3 -21.56 -13.83 -18.61
C VAL A 3 -21.38 -15.21 -17.95
N ASN A 4 -21.92 -16.28 -18.56
CA ASN A 4 -21.76 -17.65 -18.05
C ASN A 4 -20.33 -18.18 -18.22
N ALA A 5 -19.61 -17.72 -19.25
CA ALA A 5 -18.20 -18.07 -19.45
C ALA A 5 -17.30 -17.42 -18.37
N LEU A 6 -17.60 -16.17 -17.96
CA LEU A 6 -16.88 -15.47 -16.90
C LEU A 6 -17.14 -16.06 -15.51
N CYS A 7 -18.39 -16.42 -15.18
CA CYS A 7 -18.71 -17.08 -13.91
C CYS A 7 -18.03 -18.45 -13.74
N SER A 8 -17.90 -19.22 -14.83
CA SER A 8 -17.19 -20.52 -14.81
C SER A 8 -15.67 -20.37 -14.65
N TYR A 9 -15.10 -19.25 -15.12
CA TYR A 9 -13.67 -18.94 -14.99
C TYR A 9 -13.30 -18.47 -13.57
N VAL A 10 -14.19 -17.71 -12.92
CA VAL A 10 -13.98 -17.18 -11.56
C VAL A 10 -14.06 -18.27 -10.48
N ASN A 11 -14.93 -19.27 -10.65
CA ASN A 11 -15.05 -20.40 -9.71
C ASN A 11 -13.86 -21.39 -9.74
N LYS A 12 -12.90 -21.21 -10.65
CA LYS A 12 -11.71 -22.08 -10.79
C LYS A 12 -10.40 -21.45 -10.31
N LEU A 13 -10.42 -20.23 -9.77
CA LEU A 13 -9.22 -19.56 -9.27
C LEU A 13 -8.92 -20.02 -7.82
N PRO A 14 -7.69 -20.48 -7.53
CA PRO A 14 -7.30 -20.86 -6.17
C PRO A 14 -7.26 -19.63 -5.25
N VAL A 15 -7.64 -19.84 -3.99
CA VAL A 15 -7.87 -18.82 -2.94
C VAL A 15 -6.64 -17.92 -2.72
N ASP A 16 -5.43 -18.40 -3.02
CA ASP A 16 -4.17 -17.68 -2.83
C ASP A 16 -3.97 -16.51 -3.83
N VAL A 17 -4.62 -16.55 -5.01
CA VAL A 17 -4.55 -15.47 -6.00
C VAL A 17 -5.45 -14.28 -5.60
N VAL A 18 -6.48 -14.53 -4.80
CA VAL A 18 -7.41 -13.49 -4.31
C VAL A 18 -6.77 -12.64 -3.21
N ILE A 19 -5.75 -13.17 -2.51
CA ILE A 19 -5.05 -12.48 -1.43
C ILE A 19 -3.94 -11.54 -1.96
N LEU A 20 -3.37 -11.85 -3.14
CA LEU A 20 -2.27 -11.08 -3.75
C LEU A 20 -2.71 -9.83 -4.53
N LEU A 21 -3.99 -9.71 -4.90
CA LEU A 21 -4.52 -8.58 -5.68
C LEU A 21 -5.21 -7.56 -4.78
N GLY A 22 -4.40 -6.72 -4.13
CA GLY A 22 -4.86 -5.63 -3.27
C GLY A 22 -5.72 -4.57 -3.98
N GLY A 23 -6.71 -4.06 -3.25
CA GLY A 23 -7.41 -2.76 -3.43
C GLY A 23 -8.25 -2.57 -4.71
N LYS A 24 -7.62 -2.71 -5.89
CA LYS A 24 -8.19 -2.30 -7.19
C LYS A 24 -9.26 -3.25 -7.72
N ALA A 25 -9.21 -4.54 -7.37
CA ALA A 25 -10.19 -5.53 -7.81
C ALA A 25 -11.55 -5.39 -7.08
N ARG A 26 -11.57 -4.88 -5.84
CA ARG A 26 -12.81 -4.69 -5.07
C ARG A 26 -13.72 -3.61 -5.65
N LEU A 27 -13.16 -2.54 -6.20
CA LEU A 27 -13.95 -1.45 -6.80
C LEU A 27 -14.57 -1.88 -8.15
N ALA A 28 -13.80 -2.60 -8.98
CA ALA A 28 -14.32 -3.18 -10.22
C ALA A 28 -15.40 -4.23 -9.95
N PHE A 29 -15.25 -5.03 -8.89
CA PHE A 29 -16.23 -6.03 -8.47
C PHE A 29 -17.52 -5.38 -7.95
N VAL A 30 -17.43 -4.31 -7.15
CA VAL A 30 -18.61 -3.57 -6.66
C VAL A 30 -19.32 -2.83 -7.79
N SER A 31 -18.59 -2.21 -8.72
CA SER A 31 -19.19 -1.58 -9.91
C SER A 31 -19.84 -2.59 -10.86
N LEU A 32 -19.24 -3.78 -11.05
CA LEU A 32 -19.88 -4.85 -11.84
C LEU A 32 -21.11 -5.43 -11.14
N LEU A 33 -21.09 -5.59 -9.82
CA LEU A 33 -22.26 -6.02 -9.05
C LEU A 33 -23.39 -5.00 -9.14
N PHE A 34 -23.08 -3.71 -9.04
CA PHE A 34 -24.05 -2.62 -9.20
C PHE A 34 -24.66 -2.60 -10.61
N PHE A 35 -23.84 -2.80 -11.65
CA PHE A 35 -24.33 -2.90 -13.03
C PHE A 35 -25.20 -4.16 -13.26
N THR A 36 -24.88 -5.26 -12.57
CA THR A 36 -25.65 -6.51 -12.63
C THR A 36 -26.99 -6.40 -11.90
N ILE A 37 -27.04 -5.65 -10.78
CA ILE A 37 -28.27 -5.38 -10.03
C ILE A 37 -29.17 -4.41 -10.81
N LEU A 38 -28.62 -3.34 -11.37
CA LEU A 38 -29.37 -2.37 -12.19
C LEU A 38 -29.91 -2.98 -13.50
N THR A 39 -29.24 -3.99 -14.06
CA THR A 39 -29.75 -4.71 -15.24
C THR A 39 -30.70 -5.86 -14.88
N CYS A 40 -30.70 -6.35 -13.62
CA CYS A 40 -31.68 -7.32 -13.13
C CYS A 40 -33.01 -6.70 -12.67
N ASP A 41 -33.03 -5.43 -12.28
CA ASP A 41 -34.26 -4.77 -11.79
C ASP A 41 -35.17 -4.25 -12.93
N SER A 42 -34.74 -4.44 -14.19
CA SER A 42 -35.62 -4.38 -15.37
C SER A 42 -36.02 -5.80 -15.79
N GLY A 43 -36.81 -6.45 -14.93
CA GLY A 43 -37.36 -7.79 -15.17
C GLY A 43 -38.40 -7.81 -16.29
N TYR A 44 -37.94 -7.89 -17.54
CA TYR A 44 -38.67 -8.57 -18.60
C TYR A 44 -38.59 -10.08 -18.34
N CYS A 45 -39.69 -10.66 -17.83
CA CYS A 45 -39.87 -12.11 -17.84
C CYS A 45 -40.02 -12.58 -19.30
N LEU A 46 -38.98 -13.19 -19.87
CA LEU A 46 -39.08 -14.01 -21.08
C LEU A 46 -39.78 -15.32 -20.72
N GLY A 47 -41.07 -15.41 -21.04
CA GLY A 47 -41.74 -16.68 -21.31
C GLY A 47 -41.43 -17.13 -22.74
N ASP A 48 -41.15 -18.41 -22.91
CA ASP A 48 -40.87 -19.06 -24.19
C ASP A 48 -42.03 -18.95 -25.21
N PRO A 49 -41.74 -19.06 -26.53
CA PRO A 49 -42.65 -18.65 -27.59
C PRO A 49 -43.60 -19.77 -28.03
N SER A 50 -44.90 -19.52 -28.04
CA SER A 50 -45.83 -20.08 -29.04
C SER A 50 -47.18 -19.38 -29.01
N SER A 51 -47.77 -19.22 -30.20
CA SER A 51 -49.12 -18.73 -30.52
C SER A 51 -49.32 -17.21 -30.68
N SER A 52 -49.24 -16.80 -31.96
CA SER A 52 -50.10 -15.85 -32.70
C SER A 52 -51.24 -15.13 -31.95
N GLY A 53 -51.28 -13.79 -32.05
CA GLY A 53 -52.48 -13.00 -31.80
C GLY A 53 -52.25 -11.49 -31.76
N SER A 54 -52.69 -10.79 -32.81
CA SER A 54 -52.85 -9.33 -32.93
C SER A 54 -53.63 -8.71 -31.77
N SER A 55 -53.27 -7.50 -31.28
CA SER A 55 -54.15 -6.30 -31.11
C SER A 55 -53.65 -5.28 -30.05
N ASN A 56 -53.62 -4.00 -30.46
CA ASN A 56 -54.04 -2.74 -29.80
C ASN A 56 -53.62 -2.34 -28.37
N VAL A 57 -52.89 -1.21 -28.33
CA VAL A 57 -53.10 0.05 -27.57
C VAL A 57 -53.80 0.00 -26.20
N GLY A 58 -52.95 0.29 -25.19
CA GLY A 58 -53.18 0.66 -23.78
C GLY A 58 -54.58 1.07 -23.30
N ASP A 59 -55.09 0.26 -22.38
CA ASP A 59 -56.21 0.56 -21.49
C ASP A 59 -55.83 1.61 -20.42
N GLY A 60 -56.53 2.74 -20.40
CA GLY A 60 -56.58 3.62 -19.24
C GLY A 60 -57.79 3.30 -18.36
N GLU A 61 -57.57 3.13 -17.06
CA GLU A 61 -58.55 2.71 -16.07
C GLU A 61 -59.70 3.71 -15.89
N ILE A 62 -60.92 3.18 -15.77
CA ILE A 62 -62.16 3.93 -15.54
C ILE A 62 -62.31 4.18 -14.02
N VAL A 63 -62.48 5.43 -13.58
CA VAL A 63 -63.01 5.71 -12.24
C VAL A 63 -64.47 5.28 -12.23
N ARG A 64 -64.72 4.01 -11.86
CA ARG A 64 -66.07 3.46 -11.73
C ARG A 64 -66.63 3.83 -10.36
N ARG A 65 -67.93 4.15 -10.31
CA ARG A 65 -68.74 3.82 -9.12
C ARG A 65 -68.47 2.36 -8.74
N PRO A 66 -68.62 1.96 -7.47
CA PRO A 66 -69.08 0.60 -7.20
C PRO A 66 -70.42 0.44 -7.91
N LEU A 67 -70.41 -0.08 -9.14
CA LEU A 67 -71.59 -0.68 -9.76
C LEU A 67 -71.73 -2.02 -9.07
N GLU A 68 -72.42 -2.00 -7.94
CA GLU A 68 -73.01 -3.19 -7.36
C GLU A 68 -73.86 -3.82 -8.47
N ARG A 69 -73.49 -5.03 -8.90
CA ARG A 69 -74.35 -5.88 -9.73
C ARG A 69 -75.56 -6.24 -8.89
N GLN A 70 -76.57 -5.39 -8.90
CA GLN A 70 -77.94 -5.83 -8.69
C GLN A 70 -78.63 -5.74 -10.05
N GLY A 71 -78.96 -6.90 -10.61
CA GLY A 71 -80.02 -6.98 -11.61
C GLY A 71 -81.32 -6.41 -11.01
N PRO A 72 -82.31 -6.06 -11.83
CA PRO A 72 -83.51 -5.43 -11.33
C PRO A 72 -84.24 -6.42 -10.41
N GLN A 73 -84.20 -6.17 -9.10
CA GLN A 73 -85.16 -6.74 -8.17
C GLN A 73 -86.25 -5.72 -7.94
N SER A 74 -87.44 -6.13 -8.34
CA SER A 74 -88.73 -5.54 -8.05
C SER A 74 -88.86 -5.22 -6.56
N ALA A 75 -89.13 -3.96 -6.24
CA ALA A 75 -89.78 -3.58 -5.02
C ALA A 75 -90.85 -2.53 -5.39
N ASP A 76 -92.09 -2.96 -5.23
CA ASP A 76 -93.32 -2.21 -5.46
C ASP A 76 -93.40 -0.92 -4.64
N GLY A 77 -94.16 0.05 -5.16
CA GLY A 77 -95.09 0.83 -4.33
C GLY A 77 -94.90 2.34 -4.28
N ASN A 78 -95.53 3.02 -5.24
CA ASN A 78 -96.18 4.34 -5.11
C ASN A 78 -95.33 5.56 -4.67
N ASN A 79 -95.00 6.44 -5.62
CA ASN A 79 -95.79 7.66 -5.78
C ASN A 79 -95.56 8.33 -7.15
N GLU A 80 -96.63 8.89 -7.68
CA GLU A 80 -96.79 9.42 -9.03
C GLU A 80 -95.91 10.64 -9.33
N GLY A 81 -95.44 10.73 -10.58
CA GLY A 81 -94.68 11.86 -11.10
C GLY A 81 -94.22 11.62 -12.53
N GLY A 82 -95.16 11.54 -13.47
CA GLY A 82 -94.87 11.39 -14.89
C GLY A 82 -94.14 12.60 -15.47
N GLY A 83 -93.07 12.33 -16.23
CA GLY A 83 -92.51 13.26 -17.22
C GLY A 83 -91.13 13.84 -16.90
N ARG A 84 -90.04 13.08 -17.12
CA ARG A 84 -88.68 13.66 -17.34
C ARG A 84 -87.68 12.64 -17.92
N TRP A 85 -87.95 12.09 -19.11
CA TRP A 85 -87.08 11.08 -19.74
C TRP A 85 -86.01 11.65 -20.72
N ASN A 86 -85.93 12.98 -20.89
CA ASN A 86 -85.09 13.62 -21.91
C ASN A 86 -84.04 14.62 -21.36
N GLU A 87 -83.66 14.51 -20.10
CA GLU A 87 -82.66 15.41 -19.51
C GLU A 87 -81.23 14.87 -19.64
N THR A 88 -80.31 15.78 -19.93
CA THR A 88 -78.88 15.50 -19.89
C THR A 88 -78.43 15.40 -18.44
N VAL A 89 -77.84 14.25 -18.08
CA VAL A 89 -77.34 13.99 -16.72
C VAL A 89 -75.88 13.53 -16.83
N VAL A 90 -75.01 14.09 -16.00
CA VAL A 90 -73.60 13.70 -15.89
C VAL A 90 -73.40 12.84 -14.64
N TYR A 91 -72.78 11.68 -14.80
CA TYR A 91 -72.48 10.74 -13.72
C TYR A 91 -71.02 10.81 -13.24
N GLY A 92 -70.10 11.31 -14.08
CA GLY A 92 -68.69 11.43 -13.74
C GLY A 92 -67.86 12.02 -14.87
N LEU A 93 -66.62 12.36 -14.54
CA LEU A 93 -65.63 12.93 -15.46
C LEU A 93 -64.32 12.13 -15.41
N ARG A 94 -63.59 12.12 -16.53
CA ARG A 94 -62.28 11.49 -16.68
C ARG A 94 -61.38 12.39 -17.52
N LEU A 95 -60.10 12.46 -17.18
CA LEU A 95 -59.09 13.12 -17.99
C LEU A 95 -58.61 12.18 -19.11
N GLU A 96 -58.58 12.70 -20.34
CA GLU A 96 -58.12 11.98 -21.53
C GLU A 96 -56.77 12.49 -22.01
N LYS A 97 -56.58 13.81 -22.04
CA LYS A 97 -55.36 14.44 -22.54
C LYS A 97 -55.10 15.75 -21.81
N ILE A 98 -53.83 16.04 -21.52
CA ILE A 98 -53.36 17.38 -21.11
C ILE A 98 -52.50 17.91 -22.26
N GLU A 99 -52.75 19.14 -22.71
CA GLU A 99 -51.92 19.79 -23.73
C GLU A 99 -50.82 20.63 -23.07
N GLY A 100 -49.55 20.18 -23.18
CA GLY A 100 -48.37 20.88 -22.63
C GLY A 100 -47.12 20.00 -22.54
N GLU A 101 -45.94 20.62 -22.43
CA GLU A 101 -44.60 20.00 -22.49
C GLU A 101 -44.24 19.12 -21.26
N TYR A 102 -45.10 19.13 -20.23
CA TYR A 102 -44.96 18.34 -19.00
C TYR A 102 -46.20 17.48 -18.75
N ALA A 103 -46.38 16.48 -19.61
CA ALA A 103 -47.38 15.42 -19.44
C ALA A 103 -46.86 14.35 -18.47
N ASP A 104 -46.70 14.72 -17.20
CA ASP A 104 -46.54 13.72 -16.13
C ASP A 104 -47.90 13.48 -15.47
N ASN A 105 -48.23 12.21 -15.30
CA ASN A 105 -49.58 11.70 -15.01
C ASN A 105 -50.06 12.15 -13.63
N THR A 106 -50.66 13.35 -13.55
CA THR A 106 -51.25 13.88 -12.32
C THR A 106 -52.68 13.37 -12.15
N VAL A 107 -52.80 12.09 -11.82
CA VAL A 107 -54.00 11.53 -11.19
C VAL A 107 -53.54 10.79 -9.95
N ASP A 108 -53.44 11.51 -8.83
CA ASP A 108 -53.21 10.86 -7.54
C ASP A 108 -54.47 10.05 -7.16
N LYS A 109 -54.26 8.75 -6.89
CA LYS A 109 -55.27 7.68 -6.94
C LYS A 109 -56.12 7.53 -5.68
N SER A 110 -56.02 8.46 -4.72
CA SER A 110 -56.51 8.20 -3.35
C SER A 110 -57.94 8.67 -3.06
N ASN A 111 -58.49 9.67 -3.76
CA ASN A 111 -59.78 10.28 -3.37
C ASN A 111 -60.82 10.50 -4.50
N GLY A 112 -60.56 10.03 -5.72
CA GLY A 112 -61.50 10.15 -6.84
C GLY A 112 -61.71 11.59 -7.38
N VAL A 113 -60.86 12.54 -6.96
CA VAL A 113 -60.84 13.94 -7.43
C VAL A 113 -59.84 14.08 -8.56
N LEU A 114 -60.20 14.84 -9.60
CA LEU A 114 -59.30 15.11 -10.70
C LEU A 114 -58.37 16.29 -10.37
N TYR A 115 -57.06 16.10 -10.48
CA TYR A 115 -56.06 17.15 -10.28
C TYR A 115 -55.62 17.69 -11.65
N VAL A 116 -55.66 19.01 -11.82
CA VAL A 116 -55.30 19.69 -13.07
C VAL A 116 -54.41 20.89 -12.75
N LYS A 117 -53.40 21.16 -13.57
CA LYS A 117 -52.57 22.36 -13.42
C LYS A 117 -53.34 23.60 -13.90
N SER A 118 -53.30 24.71 -13.15
CA SER A 118 -53.94 25.96 -13.56
C SER A 118 -53.43 26.45 -14.92
N ASP A 119 -54.31 27.04 -15.75
CA ASP A 119 -53.99 27.61 -17.08
C ASP A 119 -53.53 26.60 -18.16
N THR A 120 -53.80 25.30 -17.95
CA THR A 120 -53.57 24.26 -18.97
C THR A 120 -54.88 23.88 -19.68
N ALA A 121 -54.81 23.67 -20.99
CA ALA A 121 -55.92 23.11 -21.75
C ALA A 121 -55.96 21.59 -21.53
N VAL A 122 -57.10 21.10 -21.03
CA VAL A 122 -57.32 19.68 -20.74
C VAL A 122 -58.52 19.15 -21.50
N THR A 123 -58.39 17.96 -22.05
CA THR A 123 -59.50 17.22 -22.67
C THR A 123 -60.09 16.28 -21.65
N LEU A 124 -61.36 16.51 -21.29
CA LEU A 124 -62.12 15.75 -20.32
C LEU A 124 -63.21 14.94 -21.03
N ARG A 125 -63.31 13.65 -20.72
CA ARG A 125 -64.46 12.81 -21.08
C ARG A 125 -65.50 12.85 -19.97
N PHE A 126 -66.70 13.28 -20.33
CA PHE A 126 -67.86 13.25 -19.45
C PHE A 126 -68.66 11.98 -19.70
N PHE A 127 -69.06 11.29 -18.63
CA PHE A 127 -69.95 10.13 -18.68
C PHE A 127 -71.33 10.51 -18.19
N GLY A 128 -72.38 10.12 -18.91
CA GLY A 128 -73.73 10.64 -18.70
C GLY A 128 -74.78 9.97 -19.56
N ARG A 129 -75.95 10.59 -19.71
CA ARG A 129 -76.97 10.21 -20.69
C ARG A 129 -77.49 11.44 -21.41
N HIS A 130 -77.91 11.28 -22.67
CA HIS A 130 -78.54 12.32 -23.49
C HIS A 130 -77.67 13.57 -23.73
N PHE A 131 -76.39 13.39 -24.08
CA PHE A 131 -75.56 14.50 -24.57
C PHE A 131 -76.03 14.93 -25.96
N LYS A 132 -76.28 16.23 -26.11
CA LYS A 132 -76.58 16.88 -27.40
C LYS A 132 -75.42 17.78 -27.81
N PRO A 133 -75.24 18.07 -29.12
CA PRO A 133 -74.28 19.07 -29.58
C PRO A 133 -74.48 20.48 -28.97
N THR A 134 -75.69 20.74 -28.47
CA THR A 134 -76.06 21.99 -27.79
C THR A 134 -75.85 21.97 -26.28
N THR A 135 -75.31 20.88 -25.71
CA THR A 135 -75.04 20.79 -24.27
C THR A 135 -73.92 21.76 -23.92
N LEU A 136 -74.16 22.64 -22.95
CA LEU A 136 -73.15 23.56 -22.45
C LEU A 136 -72.79 23.19 -21.01
N VAL A 137 -71.49 23.06 -20.78
CA VAL A 137 -70.88 22.74 -19.50
C VAL A 137 -70.09 23.95 -19.03
N ALA A 138 -70.16 24.29 -17.76
CA ALA A 138 -69.27 25.29 -17.18
C ALA A 138 -68.88 24.92 -15.74
N PHE A 139 -67.86 25.57 -15.22
CA PHE A 139 -67.31 25.30 -13.89
C PHE A 139 -67.54 26.48 -12.96
N THR A 140 -67.85 26.22 -11.69
CA THR A 140 -67.98 27.23 -10.64
C THR A 140 -67.10 26.90 -9.45
N ARG A 141 -66.74 27.91 -8.65
CA ARG A 141 -66.00 27.73 -7.39
C ARG A 141 -66.92 27.48 -6.19
N ARG A 142 -68.22 27.71 -6.34
CA ARG A 142 -69.18 27.55 -5.25
C ARG A 142 -69.60 26.10 -5.08
N MET A 143 -69.41 25.58 -3.88
CA MET A 143 -69.88 24.25 -3.50
C MET A 143 -71.40 24.26 -3.29
N ALA A 144 -72.14 23.50 -4.09
CA ALA A 144 -73.59 23.32 -3.91
C ALA A 144 -74.05 21.86 -4.12
N SER A 145 -75.26 21.52 -3.70
CA SER A 145 -75.87 20.20 -3.96
C SER A 145 -76.35 20.06 -5.40
N ALA A 146 -76.64 18.85 -5.87
CA ALA A 146 -77.18 18.65 -7.20
C ALA A 146 -78.55 19.35 -7.34
N ASN A 147 -78.85 19.84 -8.55
CA ASN A 147 -80.09 20.55 -8.91
C ASN A 147 -80.29 21.96 -8.30
N THR A 148 -79.27 22.58 -7.71
CA THR A 148 -79.33 24.00 -7.30
C THR A 148 -78.96 24.92 -8.46
N GLU A 149 -79.47 26.16 -8.44
CA GLU A 149 -79.10 27.16 -9.44
C GLU A 149 -77.64 27.58 -9.28
N CYS A 150 -76.93 27.66 -10.41
CA CYS A 150 -75.51 27.97 -10.51
C CYS A 150 -75.33 29.17 -11.43
N GLN A 151 -75.79 30.36 -11.03
CA GLN A 151 -75.80 31.55 -11.89
C GLN A 151 -74.58 32.47 -11.68
N GLU A 152 -73.92 32.37 -10.53
CA GLU A 152 -72.82 33.24 -10.09
C GLU A 152 -71.48 32.51 -10.13
N ASP A 153 -70.38 33.23 -10.40
CA ASP A 153 -69.00 32.70 -10.42
C ASP A 153 -68.79 31.51 -11.37
N ILE A 154 -69.40 31.55 -12.57
CA ILE A 154 -69.28 30.52 -13.61
C ILE A 154 -68.14 30.88 -14.59
N SER A 155 -67.37 29.88 -15.02
CA SER A 155 -66.40 29.97 -16.11
C SER A 155 -67.07 30.21 -17.47
N MET A 156 -66.25 30.39 -18.52
CA MET A 156 -66.76 30.28 -19.89
C MET A 156 -67.44 28.92 -20.14
N ALA A 157 -68.47 28.90 -20.98
CA ALA A 157 -69.20 27.69 -21.31
C ALA A 157 -68.47 26.87 -22.39
N PHE A 158 -68.27 25.58 -22.13
CA PHE A 158 -67.63 24.61 -23.01
C PHE A 158 -68.67 23.77 -23.75
N ARG A 159 -68.39 23.47 -25.02
CA ARG A 159 -69.20 22.62 -25.89
C ARG A 159 -68.52 21.26 -26.08
N PRO A 160 -69.30 20.18 -26.30
CA PRO A 160 -68.73 18.88 -26.61
C PRO A 160 -68.14 18.86 -28.02
N ASP A 161 -67.11 18.06 -28.23
CA ASP A 161 -66.57 17.78 -29.56
C ASP A 161 -67.58 16.93 -30.34
N ASN A 162 -68.12 17.48 -31.44
CA ASN A 162 -69.24 16.88 -32.19
C ASN A 162 -68.99 15.42 -32.63
N GLU A 163 -67.75 15.05 -32.93
CA GLU A 163 -67.37 13.70 -33.38
C GLU A 163 -67.30 12.68 -32.24
N SER A 164 -67.26 13.15 -30.99
CA SER A 164 -67.05 12.32 -29.79
C SER A 164 -68.34 11.99 -29.03
N ILE A 165 -69.49 12.50 -29.48
CA ILE A 165 -70.77 12.38 -28.78
C ILE A 165 -71.31 10.96 -28.96
N SER A 166 -71.30 10.19 -27.88
CA SER A 166 -71.93 8.88 -27.76
C SER A 166 -73.18 8.96 -26.87
N ALA A 167 -74.02 7.93 -26.91
CA ALA A 167 -75.23 7.84 -26.07
C ALA A 167 -74.94 8.01 -24.57
N PHE A 168 -73.72 7.67 -24.13
CA PHE A 168 -73.32 7.66 -22.73
C PHE A 168 -72.07 8.48 -22.40
N SER A 169 -71.42 9.12 -23.38
CA SER A 169 -70.21 9.92 -23.13
C SER A 169 -69.99 11.01 -24.17
N ALA A 170 -69.32 12.09 -23.80
CA ALA A 170 -68.85 13.12 -24.73
C ALA A 170 -67.50 13.69 -24.28
N LEU A 171 -66.62 14.04 -25.23
CA LEU A 171 -65.37 14.76 -24.95
C LEU A 171 -65.62 16.26 -24.95
N PHE A 172 -64.99 16.94 -23.99
CA PHE A 172 -64.98 18.39 -23.88
C PHE A 172 -63.53 18.84 -23.73
N THR A 173 -63.10 19.76 -24.59
CA THR A 173 -61.83 20.44 -24.42
C THR A 173 -62.05 21.67 -23.54
N VAL A 174 -61.56 21.60 -22.31
CA VAL A 174 -61.75 22.60 -21.26
C VAL A 174 -60.43 23.34 -21.06
N LYS A 175 -60.44 24.65 -21.28
CA LYS A 175 -59.35 25.52 -20.88
C LYS A 175 -59.80 26.33 -19.67
N LEU A 176 -59.27 25.99 -18.49
CA LEU A 176 -59.59 26.70 -17.25
C LEU A 176 -58.75 27.98 -17.17
N GLU A 177 -59.16 29.01 -17.91
CA GLU A 177 -58.65 30.38 -17.76
C GLU A 177 -59.42 31.06 -16.62
N MET A 178 -59.00 30.82 -15.37
CA MET A 178 -59.56 31.55 -14.23
C MET A 178 -58.43 32.03 -13.30
N PRO A 179 -58.36 33.35 -13.00
CA PRO A 179 -57.36 33.86 -12.08
C PRO A 179 -57.69 33.41 -10.65
N LEU A 180 -56.85 32.53 -10.11
CA LEU A 180 -56.88 32.08 -8.72
C LEU A 180 -56.89 33.32 -7.80
N THR A 181 -57.91 33.45 -6.96
CA THR A 181 -58.07 34.60 -6.05
C THR A 181 -57.87 34.11 -4.61
N GLY A 182 -56.69 33.57 -4.32
CA GLY A 182 -56.27 33.14 -2.97
C GLY A 182 -55.83 31.68 -2.86
N ASN A 183 -55.24 31.35 -1.69
CA ASN A 183 -54.40 30.18 -1.33
C ASN A 183 -54.41 28.90 -2.20
N ASP A 184 -53.20 28.52 -2.61
CA ASP A 184 -52.56 27.23 -2.99
C ASP A 184 -53.32 26.03 -3.60
N SER A 185 -54.63 25.95 -3.59
CA SER A 185 -55.40 24.99 -4.41
C SER A 185 -56.90 25.33 -4.36
N GLU A 186 -57.55 25.49 -5.51
CA GLU A 186 -59.00 25.74 -5.58
C GLU A 186 -59.75 24.55 -6.18
N PHE A 187 -60.95 24.26 -5.66
CA PHE A 187 -61.86 23.26 -6.22
C PHE A 187 -62.87 23.90 -7.15
N TYR A 188 -63.09 23.24 -8.30
CA TYR A 188 -64.05 23.61 -9.32
C TYR A 188 -65.13 22.54 -9.43
N TYR A 189 -66.39 22.99 -9.37
CA TYR A 189 -67.59 22.16 -9.45
C TYR A 189 -68.28 22.33 -10.80
N LEU A 190 -69.00 21.29 -11.23
CA LEU A 190 -69.62 21.21 -12.55
C LEU A 190 -71.05 21.78 -12.58
N CYS A 191 -71.34 22.64 -13.55
CA CYS A 191 -72.66 23.17 -13.85
C CYS A 191 -73.09 22.87 -15.30
N LEU A 192 -74.35 22.45 -15.47
CA LEU A 192 -74.95 22.15 -16.78
C LEU A 192 -75.99 23.20 -17.13
N ASN A 193 -75.99 23.64 -18.39
CA ASN A 193 -77.03 24.50 -18.91
C ASN A 193 -78.26 23.66 -19.30
N ARG A 194 -79.42 23.96 -18.71
CA ARG A 194 -80.69 23.38 -19.14
C ARG A 194 -81.43 24.37 -20.03
N PRO A 195 -81.69 24.03 -21.30
CA PRO A 195 -82.59 24.82 -22.13
C PRO A 195 -84.00 24.75 -21.54
N TRP A 196 -84.59 25.91 -21.27
CA TRP A 196 -85.91 26.05 -20.67
C TRP A 196 -86.98 25.31 -21.49
N GLY A 197 -87.49 24.19 -20.98
CA GLY A 197 -88.66 23.48 -21.51
C GLY A 197 -89.93 24.04 -20.85
N GLY A 198 -90.73 24.77 -21.60
CA GLY A 198 -91.79 25.63 -21.08
C GLY A 198 -92.97 24.92 -20.40
N VAL A 199 -93.49 25.56 -19.34
CA VAL A 199 -94.92 25.64 -19.10
C VAL A 199 -95.35 27.05 -19.52
N SER A 200 -96.05 27.14 -20.65
CA SER A 200 -96.74 28.35 -21.08
C SER A 200 -97.99 28.53 -20.22
N LEU A 201 -97.92 29.34 -19.16
CA LEU A 201 -99.13 29.99 -18.65
C LEU A 201 -99.37 31.23 -19.51
N ALA A 202 -100.53 31.26 -20.16
CA ALA A 202 -100.92 32.31 -21.08
C ALA A 202 -100.80 33.70 -20.45
N GLY A 203 -100.13 34.61 -21.15
CA GLY A 203 -100.17 36.05 -20.90
C GLY A 203 -98.87 36.64 -20.34
N GLY A 204 -97.92 36.98 -21.21
CA GLY A 204 -96.74 37.75 -20.82
C GLY A 204 -95.78 37.99 -21.98
N ASN A 205 -95.57 39.25 -22.31
CA ASN A 205 -94.80 39.75 -23.45
C ASN A 205 -93.32 39.33 -23.40
N GLY A 206 -92.71 39.15 -24.58
CA GLY A 206 -91.40 38.52 -24.79
C GLY A 206 -90.27 39.00 -23.87
N GLY A 207 -89.64 38.04 -23.20
CA GLY A 207 -88.34 38.17 -22.54
C GLY A 207 -87.47 36.99 -22.98
N GLY A 208 -86.22 37.26 -23.37
CA GLY A 208 -85.27 36.25 -23.84
C GLY A 208 -85.18 35.07 -22.87
N GLY A 209 -85.21 33.85 -23.42
CA GLY A 209 -85.16 32.63 -22.62
C GLY A 209 -83.93 32.63 -21.71
N ALA A 210 -84.16 32.80 -20.41
CA ALA A 210 -83.12 32.72 -19.41
C ALA A 210 -82.55 31.29 -19.41
N GLN A 211 -81.27 31.16 -19.75
CA GLN A 211 -80.53 29.91 -19.62
C GLN A 211 -80.37 29.61 -18.13
N GLN A 212 -80.96 28.51 -17.65
CA GLN A 212 -80.86 28.11 -16.26
C GLN A 212 -79.67 27.15 -16.10
N TRP A 213 -78.67 27.58 -15.33
CA TRP A 213 -77.52 26.77 -14.99
C TRP A 213 -77.78 25.98 -13.72
N VAL A 214 -77.53 24.68 -13.77
CA VAL A 214 -77.86 23.74 -12.70
C VAL A 214 -76.63 22.99 -12.23
N HIS A 215 -76.33 23.07 -10.94
CA HIS A 215 -75.20 22.43 -10.29
C HIS A 215 -75.36 20.90 -10.29
N GLN A 216 -74.29 20.14 -10.59
CA GLN A 216 -74.33 18.68 -10.71
C GLN A 216 -74.02 17.93 -9.39
N GLY A 217 -73.56 18.63 -8.36
CA GLY A 217 -73.33 18.09 -7.02
C GLY A 217 -71.91 18.31 -6.52
N LYS A 218 -71.69 18.00 -5.25
CA LYS A 218 -70.44 18.21 -4.50
C LYS A 218 -69.56 16.95 -4.40
N GLU A 219 -69.86 15.94 -5.21
CA GLU A 219 -69.22 14.63 -5.11
C GLU A 219 -67.81 14.66 -5.70
N ALA A 220 -66.91 13.84 -5.13
CA ALA A 220 -65.49 13.84 -5.47
C ALA A 220 -65.21 13.58 -6.96
N TRP A 221 -66.01 12.73 -7.61
CA TRP A 221 -65.86 12.36 -9.03
C TRP A 221 -66.49 13.36 -10.01
N LEU A 222 -66.99 14.50 -9.53
CA LEU A 222 -67.53 15.62 -10.34
C LEU A 222 -66.78 16.94 -10.10
N GLN A 223 -65.74 16.94 -9.27
CA GLN A 223 -64.93 18.12 -8.96
C GLN A 223 -63.52 18.01 -9.54
N ILE A 224 -62.97 19.17 -9.89
CA ILE A 224 -61.59 19.32 -10.38
C ILE A 224 -60.85 20.20 -9.38
N ARG A 225 -59.69 19.77 -8.88
CA ARG A 225 -58.79 20.63 -8.11
C ARG A 225 -57.75 21.23 -9.05
N ALA A 226 -57.58 22.54 -9.01
CA ALA A 226 -56.46 23.20 -9.68
C ALA A 226 -55.41 23.70 -8.69
N ASP A 227 -54.18 23.24 -8.88
CA ASP A 227 -53.03 23.65 -8.07
C ASP A 227 -52.21 24.72 -8.82
N LYS A 228 -51.66 25.70 -8.06
CA LYS A 228 -50.85 26.79 -8.61
C LYS A 228 -49.48 26.28 -9.05
N ILE A 229 -48.97 26.82 -10.17
CA ILE A 229 -47.58 26.59 -10.62
C ILE A 229 -46.63 27.18 -9.57
N PRO A 230 -45.72 26.40 -8.93
CA PRO A 230 -44.70 27.00 -8.09
C PRO A 230 -43.77 27.86 -8.95
N GLU A 231 -43.70 29.16 -8.65
CA GLU A 231 -42.94 30.15 -9.44
C GLU A 231 -41.41 29.95 -9.39
N ASN A 232 -40.88 29.05 -8.55
CA ASN A 232 -39.48 28.63 -8.56
C ASN A 232 -39.35 27.15 -8.16
N PRO A 233 -39.11 26.22 -9.11
CA PRO A 233 -38.81 24.83 -8.77
C PRO A 233 -37.39 24.64 -8.20
N TYR A 234 -36.56 25.68 -8.21
CA TYR A 234 -35.17 25.63 -7.75
C TYR A 234 -35.00 26.30 -6.38
N LEU A 235 -34.33 25.62 -5.45
CA LEU A 235 -33.98 26.13 -4.12
C LEU A 235 -33.05 27.37 -4.16
N LEU A 236 -32.32 27.58 -5.27
CA LEU A 236 -31.32 28.63 -5.44
C LEU A 236 -31.31 29.17 -6.90
N PRO A 237 -30.82 30.40 -7.15
CA PRO A 237 -30.62 30.91 -8.51
C PRO A 237 -29.69 29.99 -9.32
N MET A 238 -30.01 29.75 -10.60
CA MET A 238 -29.28 28.79 -11.46
C MET A 238 -27.75 29.00 -11.49
N TRP A 239 -27.28 30.25 -11.55
CA TRP A 239 -25.85 30.55 -11.54
C TRP A 239 -25.17 30.18 -10.21
N LEU A 240 -25.90 30.34 -9.10
CA LEU A 240 -25.43 30.01 -7.76
C LEU A 240 -25.40 28.49 -7.58
N GLN A 241 -26.40 27.78 -8.11
CA GLN A 241 -26.45 26.31 -8.09
C GLN A 241 -25.31 25.69 -8.90
N ILE A 242 -25.03 26.18 -10.11
CA ILE A 242 -23.89 25.71 -10.93
C ILE A 242 -22.57 25.99 -10.21
N THR A 243 -22.41 27.17 -9.61
CA THR A 243 -21.20 27.51 -8.83
C THR A 243 -21.05 26.59 -7.62
N CYS A 244 -22.15 26.28 -6.94
CA CYS A 244 -22.17 25.36 -5.80
C CYS A 244 -21.79 23.93 -6.22
N LEU A 245 -22.33 23.43 -7.34
CA LEU A 245 -21.98 22.13 -7.90
C LEU A 245 -20.49 22.04 -8.25
N ALA A 246 -19.91 23.08 -8.86
CA ALA A 246 -18.49 23.12 -9.17
C ALA A 246 -17.62 23.08 -7.90
N ILE A 247 -18.01 23.82 -6.85
CA ILE A 247 -17.31 23.82 -5.56
C ILE A 247 -17.41 22.45 -4.87
N LEU A 248 -18.61 21.85 -4.85
CA LEU A 248 -18.84 20.52 -4.27
C LEU A 248 -18.04 19.45 -5.01
N LEU A 249 -17.96 19.51 -6.34
CA LEU A 249 -17.16 18.57 -7.12
C LEU A 249 -15.67 18.68 -6.81
N CYS A 250 -15.13 19.89 -6.69
CA CYS A 250 -13.75 20.12 -6.26
C CYS A 250 -13.49 19.63 -4.83
N LEU A 251 -14.45 19.85 -3.92
CA LEU A 251 -14.35 19.44 -2.52
C LEU A 251 -14.41 17.91 -2.36
N SER A 252 -15.27 17.24 -3.16
CA SER A 252 -15.33 15.78 -3.29
C SER A 252 -13.97 15.23 -3.73
N GLY A 253 -13.41 15.82 -4.80
CA GLY A 253 -12.08 15.55 -5.29
C GLY A 253 -11.01 15.63 -4.21
N LEU A 254 -11.03 16.71 -3.45
CA LEU A 254 -10.06 16.93 -2.40
C LEU A 254 -10.17 15.91 -1.27
N PHE A 255 -11.38 15.57 -0.79
CA PHE A 255 -11.53 14.57 0.28
C PHE A 255 -11.12 13.17 -0.17
N SER A 256 -11.54 12.78 -1.36
CA SER A 256 -11.16 11.50 -1.95
C SER A 256 -9.64 11.40 -2.17
N GLY A 257 -9.03 12.47 -2.69
CA GLY A 257 -7.60 12.58 -2.89
C GLY A 257 -6.79 12.57 -1.59
N LEU A 258 -7.18 13.37 -0.60
CA LEU A 258 -6.53 13.41 0.72
C LEU A 258 -6.65 12.09 1.47
N ASN A 259 -7.77 11.38 1.33
CA ASN A 259 -7.95 10.07 1.95
C ASN A 259 -6.89 9.08 1.46
N LEU A 260 -6.58 9.07 0.16
CA LEU A 260 -5.47 8.26 -0.34
C LEU A 260 -4.12 8.86 0.07
N GLY A 261 -3.89 10.14 -0.25
CA GLY A 261 -2.57 10.77 -0.13
C GLY A 261 -2.05 10.94 1.30
N LEU A 262 -2.91 11.19 2.28
CA LEU A 262 -2.51 11.29 3.69
C LEU A 262 -2.39 9.94 4.37
N MET A 263 -3.19 8.94 3.96
CA MET A 263 -3.16 7.62 4.58
C MET A 263 -2.03 6.74 4.08
N THR A 264 -1.56 6.97 2.84
CA THR A 264 -0.34 6.33 2.34
C THR A 264 0.92 6.85 3.04
N LEU A 265 0.87 8.01 3.69
CA LEU A 265 2.02 8.56 4.41
C LEU A 265 2.14 7.89 5.77
N ASP A 266 3.20 7.09 5.93
CA ASP A 266 3.49 6.46 7.22
C ASP A 266 4.04 7.48 8.22
N PRO A 267 3.63 7.40 9.50
CA PRO A 267 4.13 8.31 10.53
C PRO A 267 5.65 8.19 10.75
N THR A 268 6.23 7.00 10.49
CA THR A 268 7.68 6.79 10.56
C THR A 268 8.39 7.46 9.39
N GLU A 269 7.87 7.31 8.17
CA GLU A 269 8.41 7.95 6.97
C GLU A 269 8.35 9.49 7.10
N LEU A 270 7.24 10.02 7.64
CA LEU A 270 7.11 11.45 7.90
C LEU A 270 8.14 11.95 8.93
N LYS A 271 8.52 11.11 9.91
CA LYS A 271 9.57 11.43 10.88
C LYS A 271 10.96 11.39 10.27
N ILE A 272 11.20 10.51 9.29
CA ILE A 272 12.45 10.51 8.50
C ILE A 272 12.55 11.81 7.69
N VAL A 273 11.48 12.19 6.98
CA VAL A 273 11.43 13.44 6.19
C VAL A 273 11.60 14.69 7.08
N LEU A 274 11.08 14.68 8.32
CA LEU A 274 11.28 15.76 9.28
C LEU A 274 12.75 15.99 9.66
N ASN A 275 13.56 14.93 9.70
CA ASN A 275 14.96 15.02 10.11
C ASN A 275 15.92 15.18 8.93
N CYS A 276 15.62 14.55 7.79
CA CYS A 276 16.53 14.45 6.65
C CYS A 276 16.05 15.21 5.40
N GLY A 277 14.79 15.63 5.35
CA GLY A 277 14.19 16.26 4.16
C GLY A 277 14.64 17.71 3.93
N SER A 278 14.28 18.27 2.78
CA SER A 278 14.52 19.68 2.47
C SER A 278 13.75 20.63 3.41
N PRO A 279 14.17 21.89 3.61
CA PRO A 279 13.49 22.82 4.53
C PRO A 279 12.00 23.03 4.20
N LYS A 280 11.60 22.89 2.92
CA LYS A 280 10.19 22.96 2.50
C LYS A 280 9.42 21.70 2.91
N GLU A 281 9.99 20.52 2.65
CA GLU A 281 9.37 19.24 3.01
C GLU A 281 9.27 19.06 4.53
N GLN A 282 10.26 19.51 5.29
CA GLN A 282 10.19 19.53 6.75
C GLN A 282 9.02 20.37 7.26
N GLY A 283 8.74 21.52 6.61
CA GLY A 283 7.58 22.37 6.93
C GLY A 283 6.24 21.66 6.68
N TYR A 284 6.13 20.95 5.56
CA TYR A 284 4.95 20.14 5.22
C TYR A 284 4.75 18.99 6.20
N ALA A 285 5.81 18.23 6.46
CA ALA A 285 5.81 17.09 7.36
C ALA A 285 5.43 17.50 8.80
N ARG A 286 5.95 18.63 9.30
CA ARG A 286 5.62 19.16 10.63
C ARG A 286 4.15 19.50 10.76
N SER A 287 3.56 20.03 9.69
CA SER A 287 2.16 20.43 9.67
C SER A 287 1.23 19.21 9.64
N ILE A 288 1.56 18.18 8.85
CA ILE A 288 0.72 16.97 8.65
C ILE A 288 0.82 16.00 9.83
N MET A 289 1.98 15.92 10.48
CA MET A 289 2.23 14.94 11.55
C MET A 289 1.14 14.86 12.65
N PRO A 290 0.66 15.97 13.24
CA PRO A 290 -0.39 15.89 14.27
C PRO A 290 -1.70 15.29 13.75
N LEU A 291 -2.04 15.46 12.46
CA LEU A 291 -3.25 14.87 11.88
C LEU A 291 -3.08 13.36 11.67
N ARG A 292 -1.94 12.92 11.12
CA ARG A 292 -1.69 11.49 10.86
C ARG A 292 -1.51 10.68 12.15
N LYS A 293 -1.07 11.30 13.25
CA LYS A 293 -0.99 10.65 14.57
C LYS A 293 -2.35 10.13 15.05
N GLN A 294 -3.45 10.74 14.60
CA GLN A 294 -4.82 10.28 14.85
C GLN A 294 -5.43 9.71 13.55
N GLY A 295 -4.78 8.69 12.99
CA GLY A 295 -5.12 8.10 11.69
C GLY A 295 -6.60 7.71 11.57
N ASN A 296 -7.12 6.89 12.50
CA ASN A 296 -8.53 6.47 12.46
C ASN A 296 -9.53 7.64 12.51
N PHE A 297 -9.22 8.71 13.23
CA PHE A 297 -10.06 9.91 13.29
C PHE A 297 -10.03 10.72 11.98
N LEU A 298 -8.85 10.85 11.38
CA LEU A 298 -8.66 11.45 10.06
C LEU A 298 -9.40 10.63 8.98
N LEU A 299 -9.31 9.29 9.02
CA LEU A 299 -10.01 8.37 8.11
C LEU A 299 -11.51 8.63 8.15
N CYS A 300 -12.10 8.58 9.35
CA CYS A 300 -13.54 8.74 9.54
C CYS A 300 -14.00 10.12 9.07
N THR A 301 -13.24 11.17 9.37
CA THR A 301 -13.53 12.55 8.94
C THR A 301 -13.56 12.68 7.42
N LEU A 302 -12.52 12.20 6.72
CA LEU A 302 -12.41 12.33 5.27
C LEU A 302 -13.43 11.47 4.52
N LEU A 303 -13.69 10.24 5.00
CA LEU A 303 -14.70 9.37 4.42
C LEU A 303 -16.11 9.95 4.57
N LEU A 304 -16.45 10.45 5.76
CA LEU A 304 -17.74 11.07 6.01
C LEU A 304 -17.92 12.35 5.19
N GLY A 305 -16.88 13.18 5.12
CA GLY A 305 -16.86 14.36 4.26
C GLY A 305 -17.08 14.02 2.78
N ASN A 306 -16.41 12.98 2.27
CA ASN A 306 -16.59 12.53 0.89
C ASN A 306 -18.02 12.06 0.62
N VAL A 307 -18.58 11.21 1.49
CA VAL A 307 -19.96 10.73 1.35
C VAL A 307 -20.95 11.89 1.38
N LEU A 308 -20.81 12.82 2.35
CA LEU A 308 -21.68 13.98 2.49
C LEU A 308 -21.67 14.88 1.26
N VAL A 309 -20.49 15.18 0.72
CA VAL A 309 -20.36 16.02 -0.47
C VAL A 309 -20.93 15.33 -1.70
N ASN A 310 -20.66 14.03 -1.87
CA ASN A 310 -21.16 13.26 -3.01
C ASN A 310 -22.68 13.18 -3.00
N THR A 311 -23.31 12.90 -1.85
CA THR A 311 -24.78 12.86 -1.75
C THR A 311 -25.41 14.23 -1.96
N THR A 312 -24.77 15.30 -1.47
CA THR A 312 -25.26 16.67 -1.68
C THR A 312 -25.17 17.06 -3.17
N LEU A 313 -24.08 16.67 -3.85
CA LEU A 313 -23.90 16.91 -5.28
C LEU A 313 -24.97 16.19 -6.11
N THR A 314 -25.27 14.93 -5.81
CA THR A 314 -26.29 14.16 -6.54
C THR A 314 -27.69 14.74 -6.38
N ILE A 315 -28.04 15.18 -5.17
CA ILE A 315 -29.36 15.79 -4.89
C ILE A 315 -29.49 17.12 -5.63
N LEU A 316 -28.47 17.99 -5.58
CA LEU A 316 -28.50 19.28 -6.28
C LEU A 316 -28.49 19.15 -7.81
N MET A 317 -27.98 18.04 -8.35
CA MET A 317 -27.97 17.76 -9.79
C MET A 317 -29.35 17.25 -10.28
N ASP A 318 -30.06 16.50 -9.44
CA ASP A 318 -31.42 16.02 -9.70
C ASP A 318 -32.40 17.18 -9.87
N ASP A 319 -32.25 18.24 -9.05
CA ASP A 319 -33.06 19.46 -9.18
C ASP A 319 -32.88 20.18 -10.54
N LEU A 320 -31.71 20.07 -11.20
CA LEU A 320 -31.39 20.80 -12.44
C LEU A 320 -31.76 20.06 -13.73
N THR A 321 -31.87 18.74 -13.71
CA THR A 321 -31.95 17.91 -14.91
C THR A 321 -33.03 16.85 -14.78
N SER A 322 -33.37 16.13 -15.86
CA SER A 322 -34.26 14.98 -15.75
C SER A 322 -33.57 13.87 -14.95
N GLY A 323 -34.28 13.21 -14.03
CA GLY A 323 -33.65 12.34 -13.02
C GLY A 323 -32.71 11.27 -13.56
N LEU A 324 -32.98 10.68 -14.73
CA LEU A 324 -32.06 9.72 -15.35
C LEU A 324 -30.75 10.38 -15.83
N VAL A 325 -30.84 11.57 -16.43
CA VAL A 325 -29.67 12.32 -16.89
C VAL A 325 -28.87 12.85 -15.69
N ALA A 326 -29.55 13.27 -14.62
CA ALA A 326 -28.93 13.71 -13.37
C ALA A 326 -28.05 12.63 -12.75
N VAL A 327 -28.57 11.41 -12.64
CA VAL A 327 -27.84 10.26 -12.06
C VAL A 327 -26.62 9.90 -12.89
N VAL A 328 -26.75 9.81 -14.22
CA VAL A 328 -25.61 9.46 -15.09
C VAL A 328 -24.55 10.55 -15.08
N ALA A 329 -24.95 11.82 -15.19
CA ALA A 329 -24.04 12.95 -15.22
C ALA A 329 -23.30 13.13 -13.88
N SER A 330 -24.01 13.03 -12.75
CA SER A 330 -23.41 13.12 -11.42
C SER A 330 -22.46 11.97 -11.14
N THR A 331 -22.83 10.73 -11.50
CA THR A 331 -21.95 9.56 -11.33
C THR A 331 -20.66 9.69 -12.14
N MET A 332 -20.76 10.08 -13.42
CA MET A 332 -19.57 10.28 -14.27
C MET A 332 -18.70 11.44 -13.76
N GLY A 333 -19.34 12.54 -13.33
CA GLY A 333 -18.66 13.69 -12.75
C GLY A 333 -17.86 13.33 -11.49
N ILE A 334 -18.51 12.65 -10.53
CA ILE A 334 -17.87 12.21 -9.28
C ILE A 334 -16.73 11.25 -9.57
N VAL A 335 -16.93 10.24 -10.42
CA VAL A 335 -15.88 9.23 -10.68
C VAL A 335 -14.66 9.86 -11.35
N VAL A 336 -14.84 10.68 -12.39
CA VAL A 336 -13.71 11.23 -13.15
C VAL A 336 -13.06 12.39 -12.40
N PHE A 337 -13.85 13.40 -12.02
CA PHE A 337 -13.34 14.65 -11.46
C PHE A 337 -13.31 14.66 -9.91
N GLY A 338 -14.15 13.87 -9.25
CA GLY A 338 -14.21 13.76 -7.79
C GLY A 338 -13.38 12.60 -7.20
N GLU A 339 -12.97 11.61 -8.00
CA GLU A 339 -12.20 10.47 -7.47
C GLU A 339 -10.92 10.22 -8.26
N ILE A 340 -11.01 9.82 -9.53
CA ILE A 340 -9.86 9.29 -10.28
C ILE A 340 -8.76 10.35 -10.44
N ILE A 341 -9.08 11.53 -10.98
CA ILE A 341 -8.08 12.58 -11.23
C ILE A 341 -7.47 13.08 -9.90
N PRO A 342 -8.26 13.44 -8.87
CA PRO A 342 -7.71 13.92 -7.61
C PRO A 342 -6.88 12.88 -6.84
N GLN A 343 -7.32 11.62 -6.80
CA GLN A 343 -6.55 10.53 -6.19
C GLN A 343 -5.23 10.28 -6.92
N ALA A 344 -5.21 10.36 -8.25
CA ALA A 344 -3.98 10.23 -9.02
C ALA A 344 -2.98 11.35 -8.68
N ILE A 345 -3.43 12.59 -8.52
CA ILE A 345 -2.58 13.73 -8.14
C ILE A 345 -2.07 13.57 -6.70
N CYS A 346 -2.97 13.24 -5.76
CA CYS A 346 -2.65 13.11 -4.34
C CYS A 346 -1.78 11.88 -4.03
N SER A 347 -1.82 10.83 -4.86
CA SER A 347 -0.90 9.69 -4.70
C SER A 347 0.55 10.04 -5.01
N ARG A 348 0.80 11.03 -5.89
CA ARG A 348 2.17 11.49 -6.22
C ARG A 348 2.63 12.69 -5.38
N HIS A 349 1.71 13.60 -5.03
CA HIS A 349 2.02 14.85 -4.34
C HIS A 349 1.30 14.97 -2.99
N GLY A 350 1.05 13.86 -2.30
CA GLY A 350 0.24 13.79 -1.08
C GLY A 350 0.74 14.71 0.04
N MET A 351 2.06 14.80 0.26
CA MET A 351 2.64 15.69 1.27
C MET A 351 2.40 17.18 0.95
N ALA A 352 2.55 17.59 -0.31
CA ALA A 352 2.37 18.99 -0.69
C ALA A 352 0.88 19.40 -0.62
N VAL A 353 -0.01 18.58 -1.20
CA VAL A 353 -1.46 18.84 -1.20
C VAL A 353 -2.01 18.83 0.22
N GLY A 354 -1.60 17.85 1.05
CA GLY A 354 -2.01 17.75 2.44
C GLY A 354 -1.57 18.93 3.30
N ALA A 355 -0.37 19.45 3.08
CA ALA A 355 0.14 20.60 3.83
C ALA A 355 -0.60 21.90 3.45
N HIS A 356 -0.87 22.12 2.16
CA HIS A 356 -1.62 23.30 1.71
C HIS A 356 -3.10 23.28 2.14
N THR A 357 -3.70 22.10 2.23
CA THR A 357 -5.13 21.93 2.57
C THR A 357 -5.38 21.61 4.05
N ILE A 358 -4.37 21.84 4.90
CA ILE A 358 -4.44 21.53 6.32
C ILE A 358 -5.53 22.30 7.06
N TRP A 359 -5.72 23.59 6.72
CA TRP A 359 -6.72 24.42 7.38
C TRP A 359 -8.14 23.93 7.08
N LEU A 360 -8.40 23.57 5.82
CA LEU A 360 -9.66 22.99 5.39
C LEU A 360 -9.91 21.63 6.05
N THR A 361 -8.89 20.77 6.09
CA THR A 361 -9.00 19.45 6.73
C THR A 361 -9.31 19.57 8.21
N LYS A 362 -8.67 20.51 8.93
CA LYS A 362 -8.97 20.80 10.34
C LYS A 362 -10.38 21.36 10.54
N PHE A 363 -10.86 22.22 9.65
CA PHE A 363 -12.23 22.72 9.70
C PHE A 363 -13.25 21.56 9.61
N PHE A 364 -13.08 20.65 8.66
CA PHE A 364 -13.97 19.48 8.53
C PHE A 364 -13.82 18.47 9.66
N MET A 365 -12.62 18.34 10.22
CA MET A 365 -12.38 17.54 11.41
C MET A 365 -13.12 18.06 12.64
N VAL A 366 -13.24 19.38 12.78
CA VAL A 366 -14.06 20.02 13.83
C VAL A 366 -15.55 19.90 13.50
N LEU A 367 -15.95 20.12 12.24
CA LEU A 367 -17.34 20.05 11.82
C LEU A 367 -17.94 18.64 12.00
N THR A 368 -17.19 17.61 11.63
CA THR A 368 -17.61 16.20 11.72
C THR A 368 -17.32 15.57 13.08
N PHE A 369 -16.60 16.28 13.97
CA PHE A 369 -16.21 15.84 15.30
C PHE A 369 -17.30 15.08 16.09
N PRO A 370 -18.55 15.56 16.23
CA PRO A 370 -19.55 14.86 17.04
C PRO A 370 -19.88 13.45 16.54
N LEU A 371 -19.66 13.19 15.24
CA LEU A 371 -19.95 11.89 14.62
C LEU A 371 -18.67 11.07 14.36
N SER A 372 -17.58 11.69 13.89
CA SER A 372 -16.33 11.00 13.55
C SER A 372 -15.51 10.59 14.79
N TYR A 373 -15.60 11.33 15.90
CA TYR A 373 -14.90 10.99 17.15
C TYR A 373 -15.37 9.67 17.79
N PRO A 374 -16.69 9.43 18.03
CA PRO A 374 -17.13 8.17 18.62
C PRO A 374 -16.86 6.97 17.71
N ILE A 375 -17.01 7.13 16.39
CA ILE A 375 -16.75 6.07 15.40
C ILE A 375 -15.26 5.71 15.41
N SER A 376 -14.36 6.70 15.37
CA SER A 376 -12.92 6.45 15.42
C SER A 376 -12.47 5.83 16.75
N ARG A 377 -13.07 6.23 17.88
CA ARG A 377 -12.80 5.62 19.18
C ARG A 377 -13.25 4.16 19.25
N MET A 378 -14.38 3.85 18.63
CA MET A 378 -14.85 2.48 18.50
C MET A 378 -13.87 1.64 17.65
N LEU A 379 -13.38 2.21 16.53
CA LEU A 379 -12.37 1.57 15.69
C LEU A 379 -11.05 1.31 16.44
N ASP A 380 -10.56 2.30 17.21
CA ASP A 380 -9.36 2.17 18.04
C ASP A 380 -9.51 1.06 19.09
N CYS A 381 -10.70 0.88 19.67
CA CYS A 381 -10.97 -0.18 20.63
C CYS A 381 -11.00 -1.59 20.00
N PHE A 382 -11.51 -1.71 18.77
CA PHE A 382 -11.63 -3.02 18.10
C PHE A 382 -10.34 -3.43 17.35
N LEU A 383 -9.67 -2.50 16.67
CA LEU A 383 -8.51 -2.77 15.82
C LEU A 383 -7.17 -2.43 16.50
N GLY A 384 -7.20 -1.66 17.60
CA GLY A 384 -6.01 -1.08 18.21
C GLY A 384 -5.60 0.24 17.54
N ALA A 385 -4.74 1.02 18.22
CA ALA A 385 -4.18 2.23 17.63
C ALA A 385 -3.32 1.88 16.41
N GLU A 386 -3.39 2.69 15.35
CA GLU A 386 -2.53 2.60 14.16
C GLU A 386 -1.08 2.97 14.57
N ILE A 387 -0.39 2.04 15.23
CA ILE A 387 1.03 2.17 15.57
C ILE A 387 1.77 1.91 14.26
N GLY A 388 2.39 2.95 13.71
CA GLY A 388 3.22 2.85 12.51
C GLY A 388 4.21 1.69 12.60
N HIS A 389 4.56 1.11 11.44
CA HIS A 389 5.40 -0.08 11.37
C HIS A 389 6.64 0.03 12.27
N VAL A 390 6.70 -0.79 13.31
CA VAL A 390 7.94 -1.01 14.07
C VAL A 390 8.84 -1.83 13.16
N TYR A 391 9.94 -1.22 12.73
CA TYR A 391 10.95 -1.93 11.95
C TYR A 391 11.71 -2.87 12.88
N ASN A 392 11.41 -4.16 12.78
CA ASN A 392 12.26 -5.20 13.35
C ASN A 392 13.63 -5.17 12.65
N ARG A 393 14.68 -5.65 13.34
CA ARG A 393 16.05 -5.72 12.80
C ARG A 393 16.08 -6.45 11.44
N GLU A 394 15.29 -7.50 11.29
CA GLU A 394 15.16 -8.28 10.05
C GLU A 394 14.53 -7.45 8.92
N ARG A 395 13.51 -6.64 9.22
CA ARG A 395 12.88 -5.75 8.23
C ARG A 395 13.81 -4.61 7.83
N LEU A 396 14.61 -4.10 8.76
CA LEU A 396 15.62 -3.07 8.48
C LEU A 396 16.73 -3.63 7.56
N MET A 397 17.19 -4.84 7.86
CA MET A 397 18.15 -5.56 7.01
C MET A 397 17.63 -5.72 5.58
N GLU A 398 16.38 -6.18 5.44
CA GLU A 398 15.75 -6.38 4.13
C GLU A 398 15.54 -5.05 3.40
N LEU A 399 15.12 -4.00 4.13
CA LEU A 399 14.98 -2.67 3.57
C LEU A 399 16.32 -2.17 2.97
N ILE A 400 17.43 -2.32 3.69
CA ILE A 400 18.75 -1.90 3.21
C ILE A 400 19.14 -2.72 1.96
N LYS A 401 18.93 -4.04 1.96
CA LYS A 401 19.23 -4.92 0.82
C LYS A 401 18.41 -4.57 -0.42
N VAL A 402 17.11 -4.31 -0.27
CA VAL A 402 16.22 -3.90 -1.37
C VAL A 402 16.57 -2.49 -1.88
N THR A 403 17.02 -1.61 -0.99
CA THR A 403 17.36 -0.22 -1.32
C THR A 403 18.70 -0.09 -2.07
N HIS A 404 19.58 -1.10 -2.00
CA HIS A 404 20.84 -1.15 -2.78
C HIS A 404 20.62 -0.97 -4.30
N GLY A 405 19.46 -1.35 -4.84
CA GLY A 405 19.15 -1.15 -6.27
C GLY A 405 18.81 0.29 -6.67
N TYR A 406 18.50 1.16 -5.71
CA TYR A 406 17.96 2.51 -5.94
C TYR A 406 18.81 3.63 -5.33
N ASN A 407 19.58 3.36 -4.27
CA ASN A 407 20.41 4.34 -3.59
C ASN A 407 21.88 4.30 -4.04
N ASP A 408 22.53 5.44 -3.90
CA ASP A 408 23.95 5.73 -4.09
C ASP A 408 24.84 5.09 -2.99
N LEU A 409 24.43 3.95 -2.44
CA LEU A 409 25.18 3.23 -1.41
C LEU A 409 26.10 2.24 -2.11
N GLU A 410 27.38 2.30 -1.77
CA GLU A 410 28.36 1.35 -2.29
C GLU A 410 28.11 -0.04 -1.69
N PRO A 411 28.37 -1.13 -2.44
CA PRO A 411 28.14 -2.50 -1.96
C PRO A 411 28.92 -2.80 -0.68
N GLU A 412 30.09 -2.18 -0.51
CA GLU A 412 30.96 -2.31 0.66
C GLU A 412 30.30 -1.71 1.91
N GLU A 413 29.64 -0.56 1.80
CA GLU A 413 28.93 0.06 2.92
C GLU A 413 27.76 -0.81 3.39
N VAL A 414 27.02 -1.40 2.44
CA VAL A 414 25.91 -2.31 2.74
C VAL A 414 26.41 -3.57 3.45
N ASN A 415 27.55 -4.11 3.03
CA ASN A 415 28.20 -5.26 3.65
C ASN A 415 28.61 -4.97 5.10
N ILE A 416 29.23 -3.82 5.36
CA ILE A 416 29.62 -3.39 6.71
C ILE A 416 28.39 -3.25 7.62
N ILE A 417 27.33 -2.60 7.14
CA ILE A 417 26.09 -2.42 7.92
C ILE A 417 25.45 -3.78 8.20
N SER A 418 25.45 -4.69 7.22
CA SER A 418 24.95 -6.05 7.39
C SER A 418 25.77 -6.83 8.43
N GLY A 419 27.11 -6.78 8.36
CA GLY A 419 27.99 -7.45 9.31
C GLY A 419 27.83 -6.91 10.74
N ALA A 420 27.76 -5.58 10.92
CA ALA A 420 27.46 -4.97 12.21
C ALA A 420 26.08 -5.37 12.76
N LEU A 421 25.08 -5.54 11.88
CA LEU A 421 23.76 -6.08 12.24
C LEU A 421 23.76 -7.60 12.50
N GLU A 422 24.82 -8.33 12.17
CA GLU A 422 24.92 -9.77 12.47
C GLU A 422 25.82 -10.08 13.67
N LEU A 423 26.68 -9.15 14.08
CA LEU A 423 27.65 -9.31 15.17
C LEU A 423 27.03 -9.84 16.48
N LYS A 424 25.84 -9.36 16.84
CA LYS A 424 25.14 -9.80 18.06
C LYS A 424 24.48 -11.20 17.94
N LYS A 425 24.28 -11.70 16.72
CA LYS A 425 23.66 -13.01 16.45
C LYS A 425 24.70 -14.11 16.27
N LYS A 426 25.87 -13.79 15.70
CA LYS A 426 26.95 -14.74 15.48
C LYS A 426 27.71 -15.01 16.79
N THR A 427 28.12 -16.25 16.97
CA THR A 427 28.90 -16.71 18.12
C THR A 427 30.35 -16.98 17.71
N VAL A 428 31.26 -16.91 18.67
CA VAL A 428 32.69 -17.20 18.47
C VAL A 428 32.90 -18.60 17.86
N GLY A 429 32.15 -19.61 18.31
CA GLY A 429 32.26 -20.97 17.78
C GLY A 429 31.97 -21.11 16.28
N SER A 430 31.20 -20.18 15.69
CA SER A 430 30.88 -20.22 14.26
C SER A 430 31.99 -19.68 13.35
N ILE A 431 32.92 -18.89 13.92
CA ILE A 431 33.93 -18.14 13.16
C ILE A 431 35.35 -18.57 13.52
N MET A 432 35.58 -19.09 14.72
CA MET A 432 36.89 -19.50 15.21
C MET A 432 37.65 -20.40 14.22
N THR A 433 38.97 -20.27 14.23
CA THR A 433 39.85 -21.23 13.55
C THR A 433 39.90 -22.51 14.37
N PRO A 434 39.51 -23.68 13.81
CA PRO A 434 39.54 -24.96 14.52
C PRO A 434 40.95 -25.32 14.98
N LEU A 435 41.09 -25.90 16.17
CA LEU A 435 42.39 -26.23 16.79
C LEU A 435 43.32 -27.08 15.90
N ASN A 436 42.74 -27.93 15.05
CA ASN A 436 43.48 -28.79 14.11
C ASN A 436 44.25 -27.99 13.04
N ASP A 437 43.76 -26.80 12.71
CA ASP A 437 44.33 -25.95 11.67
C ASP A 437 45.30 -24.91 12.24
N VAL A 438 45.41 -24.82 13.57
CA VAL A 438 46.30 -23.88 14.26
C VAL A 438 47.73 -24.41 14.28
N PHE A 439 48.68 -23.59 13.82
CA PHE A 439 50.11 -23.88 14.00
C PHE A 439 50.50 -23.68 15.48
N MET A 440 51.08 -24.70 16.10
CA MET A 440 51.46 -24.66 17.52
C MET A 440 52.79 -25.36 17.76
N LEU A 441 53.47 -24.97 18.84
CA LEU A 441 54.75 -25.56 19.26
C LEU A 441 54.60 -26.33 20.57
N PRO A 442 55.32 -27.45 20.75
CA PRO A 442 55.36 -28.13 22.04
C PRO A 442 56.19 -27.32 23.05
N TYR A 443 55.81 -27.39 24.33
CA TYR A 443 56.46 -26.64 25.41
C TYR A 443 57.94 -27.02 25.63
N ASP A 444 58.29 -28.27 25.35
CA ASP A 444 59.65 -28.79 25.42
C ASP A 444 60.46 -28.58 24.12
N ALA A 445 59.89 -27.88 23.12
CA ALA A 445 60.62 -27.53 21.90
C ALA A 445 61.86 -26.68 22.21
N VAL A 446 62.87 -26.85 21.37
CA VAL A 446 64.09 -26.06 21.39
C VAL A 446 64.07 -25.14 20.19
N LEU A 447 64.44 -23.87 20.39
CA LEU A 447 64.53 -22.88 19.33
C LEU A 447 65.85 -23.03 18.60
N ASP A 448 65.97 -24.11 17.84
CA ASP A 448 67.04 -24.34 16.89
C ASP A 448 66.75 -23.60 15.57
N PHE A 449 67.73 -23.60 14.67
CA PHE A 449 67.61 -22.96 13.37
C PHE A 449 66.41 -23.47 12.57
N ASP A 450 66.12 -24.77 12.62
CA ASP A 450 65.04 -25.38 11.86
C ASP A 450 63.66 -24.96 12.41
N THR A 451 63.48 -24.94 13.73
CA THR A 451 62.24 -24.52 14.39
C THR A 451 61.99 -23.03 14.21
N VAL A 452 63.02 -22.19 14.38
CA VAL A 452 62.89 -20.74 14.13
C VAL A 452 62.58 -20.46 12.66
N SER A 453 63.23 -21.18 11.74
CA SER A 453 62.94 -21.08 10.30
C SER A 453 61.51 -21.50 9.98
N GLU A 454 60.99 -22.55 10.63
CA GLU A 454 59.61 -22.98 10.48
C GLU A 454 58.62 -21.89 10.93
N ILE A 455 58.85 -21.30 12.11
CA ILE A 455 58.00 -20.22 12.65
C ILE A 455 57.96 -19.04 11.67
N MET A 456 59.12 -18.60 11.18
CA MET A 456 59.22 -17.49 10.25
C MET A 456 58.57 -17.82 8.89
N ARG A 457 58.63 -19.08 8.44
CA ARG A 457 58.02 -19.51 7.18
C ARG A 457 56.50 -19.50 7.23
N GLN A 458 55.92 -19.84 8.39
CA GLN A 458 54.47 -19.84 8.56
C GLN A 458 53.90 -18.42 8.61
N GLY A 459 54.69 -17.42 9.04
CA GLY A 459 54.31 -16.01 9.01
C GLY A 459 53.37 -15.56 10.15
N PHE A 460 53.01 -16.46 11.08
CA PHE A 460 52.09 -16.12 12.17
C PHE A 460 52.73 -15.31 13.29
N THR A 461 52.25 -14.08 13.53
CA THR A 461 52.77 -13.20 14.60
C THR A 461 52.71 -13.82 16.01
N ARG A 462 51.71 -14.66 16.28
CA ARG A 462 51.44 -15.25 17.61
C ARG A 462 51.28 -16.77 17.48
N VAL A 463 52.10 -17.52 18.20
CA VAL A 463 52.15 -18.99 18.12
C VAL A 463 51.81 -19.59 19.49
N PRO A 464 50.72 -20.37 19.60
CA PRO A 464 50.39 -21.08 20.83
C PRO A 464 51.41 -22.18 21.18
N VAL A 465 51.68 -22.34 22.48
CA VAL A 465 52.57 -23.35 23.02
C VAL A 465 51.79 -24.30 23.92
N TYR A 466 51.81 -25.59 23.60
CA TYR A 466 51.03 -26.62 24.30
C TYR A 466 51.90 -27.58 25.08
N ASP A 467 51.34 -28.17 26.14
CA ASP A 467 52.02 -29.15 26.99
C ASP A 467 51.31 -30.51 26.93
N VAL A 468 52.06 -31.55 26.54
CA VAL A 468 51.63 -32.93 26.27
C VAL A 468 50.55 -33.07 25.18
N SER A 469 49.40 -32.42 25.34
CA SER A 469 48.26 -32.42 24.42
C SER A 469 48.04 -31.04 23.81
N ARG A 470 47.66 -30.99 22.53
CA ARG A 470 47.35 -29.74 21.80
C ARG A 470 46.17 -28.98 22.41
N SER A 471 45.25 -29.66 23.09
CA SER A 471 44.12 -29.03 23.79
C SER A 471 44.57 -28.26 25.04
N ASN A 472 45.74 -28.58 25.60
CA ASN A 472 46.30 -27.96 26.79
C ASN A 472 47.34 -26.89 26.42
N VAL A 473 46.85 -25.68 26.15
CA VAL A 473 47.70 -24.53 25.82
C VAL A 473 48.16 -23.83 27.10
N VAL A 474 49.48 -23.73 27.29
CA VAL A 474 50.09 -23.18 28.51
C VAL A 474 50.60 -21.76 28.31
N ALA A 475 51.10 -21.45 27.11
CA ALA A 475 51.71 -20.15 26.83
C ALA A 475 51.47 -19.69 25.39
N LEU A 476 51.73 -18.41 25.15
CA LEU A 476 51.73 -17.79 23.83
C LEU A 476 53.14 -17.25 23.55
N LEU A 477 53.68 -17.56 22.38
CA LEU A 477 54.97 -17.05 21.90
C LEU A 477 54.71 -16.01 20.81
N ASN A 478 55.22 -14.79 20.95
CA ASN A 478 55.17 -13.80 19.88
C ASN A 478 56.46 -13.85 19.07
N ILE A 479 56.39 -13.69 17.75
CA ILE A 479 57.60 -13.63 16.89
C ILE A 479 58.56 -12.54 17.35
N LYS A 480 58.04 -11.41 17.86
CA LYS A 480 58.85 -10.30 18.39
C LYS A 480 59.76 -10.70 19.56
N ASP A 481 59.39 -11.74 20.31
CA ASP A 481 60.18 -12.26 21.43
C ASP A 481 61.45 -12.99 20.96
N LEU A 482 61.46 -13.46 19.70
CA LEU A 482 62.58 -14.15 19.06
C LEU A 482 63.68 -13.18 18.58
N ALA A 483 63.45 -11.87 18.61
CA ALA A 483 64.38 -10.87 18.05
C ALA A 483 65.77 -10.88 18.69
N LEU A 484 65.88 -11.26 19.96
CA LEU A 484 67.14 -11.32 20.71
C LEU A 484 67.62 -12.77 20.94
N VAL A 485 67.00 -13.73 20.27
CA VAL A 485 67.31 -15.15 20.42
C VAL A 485 68.28 -15.54 19.31
N ASP A 486 69.48 -15.96 19.69
CA ASP A 486 70.39 -16.62 18.77
C ASP A 486 69.98 -18.10 18.65
N PRO A 487 69.64 -18.60 17.45
CA PRO A 487 69.30 -20.02 17.31
C PRO A 487 70.52 -20.95 17.51
N ASP A 488 71.76 -20.43 17.53
CA ASP A 488 72.94 -21.23 17.90
C ASP A 488 72.95 -21.60 19.41
N ASP A 489 72.28 -20.81 20.25
CA ASP A 489 72.19 -21.05 21.69
C ASP A 489 71.25 -22.21 22.05
N ASN A 490 70.44 -22.69 21.09
CA ASN A 490 69.46 -23.77 21.30
C ASN A 490 68.61 -23.52 22.56
N THR A 491 68.09 -22.31 22.69
CA THR A 491 67.31 -21.91 23.87
C THR A 491 65.97 -22.65 23.89
N PRO A 492 65.57 -23.29 25.00
CA PRO A 492 64.29 -23.99 25.05
C PRO A 492 63.13 -22.98 25.13
N VAL A 493 62.02 -23.26 24.42
CA VAL A 493 60.83 -22.38 24.32
C VAL A 493 60.29 -22.01 25.69
N LYS A 494 60.28 -22.95 26.64
CA LYS A 494 59.87 -22.74 28.04
C LYS A 494 60.56 -21.55 28.72
N THR A 495 61.81 -21.23 28.37
CA THR A 495 62.55 -20.11 28.98
C THR A 495 61.95 -18.78 28.53
N LEU A 496 61.65 -18.63 27.24
CA LEU A 496 61.03 -17.42 26.70
C LEU A 496 59.59 -17.28 27.17
N CYS A 497 58.83 -18.37 27.17
CA CYS A 497 57.45 -18.37 27.67
C CYS A 497 57.37 -17.93 29.14
N LYS A 498 58.31 -18.39 29.99
CA LYS A 498 58.38 -17.95 31.39
C LYS A 498 58.87 -16.52 31.55
N PHE A 499 59.76 -16.06 30.67
CA PHE A 499 60.33 -14.71 30.74
C PHE A 499 59.32 -13.64 30.33
N TYR A 500 58.67 -13.79 29.19
CA TYR A 500 57.70 -12.81 28.68
C TYR A 500 56.30 -13.00 29.27
N ASN A 501 55.92 -14.24 29.59
CA ASN A 501 54.65 -14.60 30.23
C ASN A 501 53.42 -13.91 29.63
N HIS A 502 53.27 -14.01 28.30
CA HIS A 502 52.13 -13.45 27.59
C HIS A 502 50.82 -14.06 28.08
N HIS A 503 49.81 -13.22 28.31
CA HIS A 503 48.54 -13.65 28.88
C HIS A 503 47.74 -14.52 27.91
N VAL A 504 47.52 -15.77 28.27
CA VAL A 504 46.61 -16.69 27.56
C VAL A 504 45.17 -16.35 27.97
N ARG A 505 44.39 -15.77 27.06
CA ARG A 505 42.98 -15.46 27.32
C ARG A 505 42.08 -16.54 26.77
N THR A 506 41.15 -17.02 27.59
CA THR A 506 40.15 -18.02 27.18
C THR A 506 38.76 -17.39 27.12
N VAL A 507 37.94 -17.87 26.20
CA VAL A 507 36.54 -17.47 25.99
C VAL A 507 35.71 -18.70 25.66
N PHE A 508 34.41 -18.65 25.94
CA PHE A 508 33.52 -19.77 25.62
C PHE A 508 33.02 -19.71 24.17
N ASP A 509 32.73 -20.87 23.58
CA ASP A 509 32.26 -20.98 22.19
C ASP A 509 30.89 -20.34 21.93
N ASP A 510 30.05 -20.23 22.98
CA ASP A 510 28.74 -19.58 22.97
C ASP A 510 28.80 -18.04 23.10
N THR A 511 29.97 -17.47 23.37
CA THR A 511 30.16 -16.02 23.48
C THR A 511 29.81 -15.35 22.14
N THR A 512 29.05 -14.26 22.18
CA THR A 512 28.70 -13.49 20.98
C THR A 512 29.84 -12.56 20.56
N LEU A 513 29.92 -12.24 19.26
CA LEU A 513 31.04 -11.46 18.73
C LEU A 513 31.05 -10.00 19.22
N ASP A 514 29.90 -9.43 19.60
CA ASP A 514 29.83 -8.07 20.15
C ASP A 514 30.52 -7.99 21.52
N VAL A 515 30.36 -9.02 22.35
CA VAL A 515 31.08 -9.17 23.61
C VAL A 515 32.56 -9.45 23.34
N MET A 516 32.87 -10.31 22.36
CA MET A 516 34.25 -10.62 22.00
C MET A 516 35.02 -9.38 21.51
N LEU A 517 34.39 -8.54 20.69
CA LEU A 517 34.96 -7.29 20.21
C LEU A 517 35.22 -6.31 21.36
N ASP A 518 34.31 -6.20 22.32
CA ASP A 518 34.52 -5.36 23.50
C ASP A 518 35.68 -5.89 24.38
N GLU A 519 35.82 -7.21 24.49
CA GLU A 519 36.94 -7.84 25.19
C GLU A 519 38.28 -7.55 24.51
N PHE A 520 38.36 -7.63 23.18
CA PHE A 520 39.57 -7.28 22.43
C PHE A 520 39.90 -5.79 22.51
N LYS A 521 38.89 -4.90 22.49
CA LYS A 521 39.07 -3.44 22.66
C LYS A 521 39.67 -3.05 24.01
N LYS A 522 39.54 -3.88 25.05
CA LYS A 522 40.18 -3.64 26.35
C LYS A 522 41.72 -3.76 26.29
N GLY A 523 42.28 -4.22 25.15
CA GLY A 523 43.71 -4.08 24.81
C GLY A 523 44.65 -5.06 25.51
N ARG A 524 44.14 -6.15 26.11
CA ARG A 524 44.98 -7.12 26.85
C ARG A 524 45.59 -8.20 25.97
N SER A 525 44.86 -8.67 24.97
CA SER A 525 45.32 -9.64 23.97
C SER A 525 44.43 -9.50 22.74
N HIS A 526 44.98 -9.69 21.54
CA HIS A 526 44.23 -9.72 20.27
C HIS A 526 44.01 -11.16 19.76
N MET A 527 44.33 -12.15 20.59
CA MET A 527 44.07 -13.58 20.35
C MET A 527 43.47 -14.19 21.61
N ALA A 528 42.45 -15.02 21.43
CA ALA A 528 41.81 -15.76 22.51
C ALA A 528 41.61 -17.22 22.12
N PHE A 529 41.67 -18.09 23.12
CA PHE A 529 41.44 -19.52 22.99
C PHE A 529 39.98 -19.83 23.31
N VAL A 530 39.32 -20.50 22.38
CA VAL A 530 37.91 -20.86 22.51
C VAL A 530 37.81 -22.19 23.23
N GLN A 531 37.12 -22.20 24.36
CA GLN A 531 36.88 -23.36 25.19
C GLN A 531 35.41 -23.77 25.10
N ARG A 532 35.19 -25.09 25.08
CA ARG A 532 33.86 -25.67 25.19
C ARG A 532 33.79 -26.46 26.49
N VAL A 533 32.65 -26.33 27.16
CA VAL A 533 32.37 -27.08 28.38
C VAL A 533 31.87 -28.46 27.96
N ILE A 534 32.63 -29.50 28.31
CA ILE A 534 32.19 -30.88 28.11
C ILE A 534 31.60 -31.38 29.41
N THR A 535 30.33 -31.79 29.32
CA THR A 535 29.55 -32.35 30.42
C THR A 535 29.24 -33.79 30.05
N GLU A 536 30.25 -34.67 30.10
CA GLU A 536 30.06 -36.11 29.94
C GLU A 536 30.05 -36.80 31.33
N ASP A 537 29.07 -37.68 31.52
CA ASP A 537 28.73 -38.58 32.63
C ASP A 537 29.37 -38.39 34.02
N GLU A 538 28.51 -38.26 35.06
CA GLU A 538 28.73 -38.35 36.52
C GLU A 538 29.94 -37.60 37.16
N GLY A 539 30.79 -36.93 36.38
CA GLY A 539 31.96 -36.16 36.84
C GLY A 539 31.80 -34.64 36.75
N ASP A 540 32.81 -33.93 37.26
CA ASP A 540 32.89 -32.48 37.14
C ASP A 540 33.15 -32.06 35.67
N PRO A 541 32.49 -30.99 35.18
CA PRO A 541 32.69 -30.50 33.82
C PRO A 541 34.16 -30.10 33.61
N PHE A 542 34.72 -30.50 32.47
CA PHE A 542 36.06 -30.09 32.06
C PHE A 542 36.00 -29.19 30.83
N TYR A 543 36.99 -28.31 30.73
CA TYR A 543 37.13 -27.38 29.62
C TYR A 543 38.07 -27.97 28.57
N GLU A 544 37.60 -28.05 27.33
CA GLU A 544 38.43 -28.41 26.19
C GLU A 544 38.62 -27.20 25.29
N THR A 545 39.86 -26.92 24.89
CA THR A 545 40.16 -25.91 23.87
C THR A 545 39.76 -26.44 22.50
N VAL A 546 38.84 -25.76 21.81
CA VAL A 546 38.30 -26.19 20.50
C VAL A 546 38.92 -25.41 19.34
N GLY A 547 39.41 -24.20 19.60
CA GLY A 547 39.98 -23.35 18.56
C GLY A 547 40.55 -22.05 19.10
N VAL A 548 40.88 -21.16 18.17
CA VAL A 548 41.37 -19.81 18.46
C VAL A 548 40.55 -18.80 17.67
N ILE A 549 40.41 -17.60 18.24
CA ILE A 549 39.82 -16.45 17.58
C ILE A 549 40.73 -15.25 17.75
N THR A 550 40.85 -14.45 16.70
CA THR A 550 41.64 -13.23 16.67
C THR A 550 40.74 -12.00 16.51
N LEU A 551 41.30 -10.81 16.76
CA LEU A 551 40.61 -9.56 16.48
C LEU A 551 40.33 -9.40 14.97
N GLU A 552 41.24 -9.87 14.12
CA GLU A 552 41.09 -9.83 12.66
C GLU A 552 39.83 -10.61 12.24
N ASP A 553 39.65 -11.85 12.69
CA ASP A 553 38.46 -12.66 12.39
C ASP A 553 37.14 -11.95 12.75
N VAL A 554 37.12 -11.22 13.87
CA VAL A 554 35.93 -10.47 14.32
C VAL A 554 35.66 -9.26 13.43
N ILE A 555 36.71 -8.57 12.99
CA ILE A 555 36.59 -7.40 12.10
C ILE A 555 36.23 -7.84 10.67
N GLU A 556 36.77 -8.95 10.18
CA GLU A 556 36.38 -9.55 8.90
C GLU A 556 34.88 -9.85 8.86
N GLU A 557 34.31 -10.35 9.96
CA GLU A 557 32.86 -10.58 10.05
C GLU A 557 32.04 -9.29 10.19
N VAL A 558 32.62 -8.17 10.61
CA VAL A 558 31.96 -6.85 10.56
C VAL A 558 31.98 -6.29 9.15
N ILE A 559 33.12 -6.35 8.47
CA ILE A 559 33.30 -5.76 7.13
C ILE A 559 32.75 -6.69 6.03
N GLN A 560 32.59 -7.99 6.34
CA GLN A 560 32.23 -9.06 5.40
C GLN A 560 33.23 -9.17 4.23
N SER A 561 34.51 -8.93 4.54
CA SER A 561 35.64 -9.06 3.62
C SER A 561 36.86 -9.60 4.37
N GLU A 562 37.67 -10.44 3.73
CA GLU A 562 38.95 -10.90 4.27
C GLU A 562 39.93 -9.74 4.37
N ILE A 563 40.71 -9.69 5.46
CA ILE A 563 41.75 -8.68 5.66
C ILE A 563 43.09 -9.33 5.34
N GLU A 564 43.77 -8.81 4.34
CA GLU A 564 45.06 -9.33 3.91
C GLU A 564 46.21 -8.68 4.71
N ASP A 565 46.85 -9.42 5.63
CA ASP A 565 48.09 -8.95 6.30
C ASP A 565 49.32 -9.22 5.42
N GLU A 566 50.35 -8.37 5.49
CA GLU A 566 51.56 -8.43 4.66
C GLU A 566 52.34 -9.74 4.85
N THR A 567 52.30 -10.32 6.06
CA THR A 567 53.06 -11.55 6.42
C THR A 567 52.32 -12.86 6.15
N ASP A 568 51.04 -12.81 5.78
CA ASP A 568 50.21 -14.00 5.64
C ASP A 568 50.48 -14.77 4.34
N VAL A 569 50.71 -16.08 4.47
CA VAL A 569 50.99 -16.99 3.34
C VAL A 569 49.72 -17.38 2.58
N THR A 570 48.56 -17.31 3.24
CA THR A 570 47.26 -17.74 2.72
C THR A 570 46.35 -16.51 2.55
N ALA A 571 45.61 -16.44 1.45
CA ALA A 571 44.68 -15.32 1.15
C ALA A 571 43.31 -15.49 1.81
N ASP A 572 42.93 -16.73 2.13
CA ASP A 572 41.66 -17.08 2.76
C ASP A 572 41.92 -18.30 3.67
N ASN A 573 41.74 -18.11 4.98
CA ASN A 573 42.00 -19.14 5.98
C ASN A 573 41.00 -20.32 5.87
N ARG A 574 39.77 -20.07 5.41
CA ARG A 574 38.72 -21.09 5.23
C ARG A 574 38.91 -21.89 3.94
N ARG A 575 39.27 -21.25 2.83
CA ARG A 575 39.44 -21.91 1.51
C ARG A 575 40.88 -22.34 1.23
N ARG A 576 41.83 -21.99 2.09
CA ARG A 576 43.27 -22.29 1.97
C ARG A 576 43.84 -21.90 0.61
N LEU A 577 43.36 -20.80 0.04
CA LEU A 577 43.86 -20.28 -1.22
C LEU A 577 45.24 -19.65 -0.98
N ARG A 578 46.28 -20.26 -1.55
CA ARG A 578 47.65 -19.75 -1.42
C ARG A 578 47.78 -18.41 -2.16
N ARG A 579 48.44 -17.43 -1.52
CA ARG A 579 48.84 -16.20 -2.20
C ARG A 579 49.87 -16.50 -3.29
N ARG A 580 49.75 -15.80 -4.41
CA ARG A 580 50.73 -15.90 -5.51
C ARG A 580 52.03 -15.15 -5.19
N ASP A 581 51.95 -14.07 -4.39
CA ASP A 581 53.06 -13.14 -4.20
C ASP A 581 54.04 -13.55 -3.09
N VAL A 582 53.58 -14.28 -2.06
CA VAL A 582 54.45 -14.76 -0.96
C VAL A 582 55.39 -15.88 -1.39
N ALA A 583 55.08 -16.58 -2.50
CA ALA A 583 55.99 -17.55 -3.10
C ALA A 583 57.34 -16.91 -3.55
N LEU A 584 57.37 -15.59 -3.80
CA LEU A 584 58.58 -14.87 -4.20
C LEU A 584 59.46 -14.49 -2.99
N ALA A 585 58.86 -14.11 -1.85
CA ALA A 585 59.58 -13.76 -0.62
C ALA A 585 60.08 -15.00 0.17
N GLN A 586 59.46 -16.17 -0.04
CA GLN A 586 59.85 -17.44 0.58
C GLN A 586 61.20 -18.00 0.12
N HIS A 587 61.92 -17.32 -0.78
CA HIS A 587 63.15 -17.83 -1.37
C HIS A 587 64.40 -17.77 -0.45
N ASP A 588 64.37 -17.09 0.71
CA ASP A 588 65.61 -16.73 1.42
C ASP A 588 65.98 -17.60 2.64
N ILE A 589 65.01 -18.18 3.34
CA ILE A 589 65.26 -18.94 4.58
C ILE A 589 65.32 -20.48 4.37
N PRO A 590 64.41 -21.13 3.60
CA PRO A 590 64.35 -22.60 3.58
C PRO A 590 65.56 -23.28 2.91
N VAL A 591 66.39 -22.53 2.17
CA VAL A 591 67.60 -23.06 1.52
C VAL A 591 68.71 -23.39 2.52
N PHE A 592 68.69 -22.84 3.74
CA PHE A 592 69.69 -23.13 4.77
C PHE A 592 69.32 -24.31 5.67
N THR A 593 68.05 -24.73 5.71
CA THR A 593 67.59 -25.88 6.50
C THR A 593 68.15 -27.19 5.94
N GLY A 594 68.62 -28.08 6.82
CA GLY A 594 69.44 -29.26 6.50
C GLY A 594 68.69 -30.43 5.84
N ALA A 595 67.41 -30.27 5.49
CA ALA A 595 66.58 -31.35 5.00
C ALA A 595 66.79 -31.59 3.50
N SER A 596 67.87 -32.31 3.14
CA SER A 596 68.00 -33.24 1.99
C SER A 596 69.39 -33.21 1.33
N ALA A 597 70.44 -33.64 2.04
CA ALA A 597 71.63 -34.23 1.40
C ALA A 597 72.49 -34.98 2.44
N PRO A 598 72.58 -36.33 2.42
CA PRO A 598 73.36 -37.10 3.40
C PRO A 598 74.89 -37.08 3.21
N GLN A 599 75.48 -36.18 2.41
CA GLN A 599 76.87 -36.41 1.94
C GLN A 599 77.88 -35.29 2.12
N TYR A 600 77.51 -34.11 2.61
CA TYR A 600 78.50 -33.09 2.95
C TYR A 600 78.09 -32.33 4.21
N GLN A 601 78.69 -32.72 5.33
CA GLN A 601 78.51 -32.05 6.62
C GLN A 601 79.29 -30.74 6.58
N SER A 602 78.62 -29.64 6.22
CA SER A 602 79.21 -28.30 6.30
C SER A 602 79.59 -28.01 7.74
N MET A 603 80.86 -27.71 8.02
CA MET A 603 81.37 -27.46 9.38
C MET A 603 80.95 -26.09 9.96
N ILE A 604 80.09 -25.34 9.27
CA ILE A 604 79.62 -23.99 9.63
C ILE A 604 78.15 -24.06 10.05
N THR A 605 77.76 -23.38 11.13
CA THR A 605 76.36 -23.27 11.57
C THR A 605 75.49 -22.60 10.49
N PRO A 606 74.22 -23.02 10.30
CA PRO A 606 73.33 -22.41 9.31
C PRO A 606 73.18 -20.88 9.43
N GLN A 607 73.26 -20.35 10.65
CA GLN A 607 73.20 -18.94 10.99
C GLN A 607 74.41 -18.19 10.44
N LEU A 608 75.61 -18.75 10.65
CA LEU A 608 76.83 -18.19 10.08
C LEU A 608 76.84 -18.30 8.55
N GLN A 609 76.23 -19.34 7.97
CA GLN A 609 76.03 -19.42 6.51
C GLN A 609 75.09 -18.33 6.00
N LEU A 610 73.97 -18.09 6.70
CA LEU A 610 73.01 -17.03 6.36
C LEU A 610 73.65 -15.64 6.50
N ALA A 611 74.37 -15.39 7.59
CA ALA A 611 75.10 -14.14 7.82
C ALA A 611 76.20 -13.93 6.75
N THR A 612 76.93 -14.99 6.39
CA THR A 612 77.91 -14.95 5.30
C THR A 612 77.24 -14.66 3.97
N PHE A 613 76.11 -15.31 3.67
CA PHE A 613 75.33 -15.06 2.46
C PHE A 613 74.87 -13.59 2.38
N GLN A 614 74.26 -13.07 3.44
CA GLN A 614 73.81 -11.67 3.51
C GLN A 614 74.99 -10.70 3.39
N PHE A 615 76.11 -10.99 4.04
CA PHE A 615 77.32 -10.17 3.91
C PHE A 615 77.84 -10.17 2.47
N LEU A 616 77.99 -11.33 1.84
CA LEU A 616 78.48 -11.44 0.46
C LEU A 616 77.55 -10.75 -0.53
N SER A 617 76.23 -10.95 -0.41
CA SER A 617 75.26 -10.39 -1.35
C SER A 617 75.12 -8.86 -1.24
N THR A 618 75.33 -8.29 -0.05
CA THR A 618 75.15 -6.84 0.17
C THR A 618 76.46 -6.05 0.02
N THR A 619 77.57 -6.58 0.57
CA THR A 619 78.82 -5.82 0.69
C THR A 619 79.80 -6.06 -0.46
N LEU A 620 79.81 -7.26 -1.06
CA LEU A 620 80.74 -7.59 -2.13
C LEU A 620 80.06 -7.48 -3.49
N GLU A 621 80.54 -6.54 -4.29
CA GLU A 621 80.05 -6.28 -5.64
C GLU A 621 79.95 -7.54 -6.54
N PRO A 622 80.92 -8.48 -6.55
CA PRO A 622 80.84 -9.69 -7.39
C PRO A 622 79.72 -10.67 -7.02
N PHE A 623 79.15 -10.56 -5.83
CA PHE A 623 78.16 -11.49 -5.29
C PHE A 623 76.77 -10.87 -5.11
N ARG A 624 76.57 -9.63 -5.60
CA ARG A 624 75.27 -8.97 -5.62
C ARG A 624 74.27 -9.74 -6.48
N GLU A 625 72.99 -9.60 -6.12
CA GLU A 625 71.87 -10.32 -6.77
C GLU A 625 71.75 -10.03 -8.27
N GLU A 626 72.25 -8.86 -8.72
CA GLU A 626 72.31 -8.46 -10.13
C GLU A 626 73.24 -9.35 -10.97
N LEU A 627 74.31 -9.89 -10.36
CA LEU A 627 75.34 -10.67 -11.05
C LEU A 627 75.21 -12.17 -10.76
N ILE A 628 74.83 -12.56 -9.55
CA ILE A 628 74.66 -13.95 -9.14
C ILE A 628 73.28 -14.11 -8.50
N ALA A 629 72.45 -14.95 -9.11
CA ALA A 629 71.15 -15.29 -8.53
C ALA A 629 71.33 -15.87 -7.12
N PRO A 630 70.53 -15.42 -6.12
CA PRO A 630 70.64 -15.83 -4.72
C PRO A 630 70.74 -17.35 -4.51
N VAL A 631 69.99 -18.11 -5.29
CA VAL A 631 69.97 -19.60 -5.26
C VAL A 631 71.33 -20.20 -5.60
N ILE A 632 72.07 -19.60 -6.55
CA ILE A 632 73.39 -20.07 -6.99
C ILE A 632 74.43 -19.77 -5.91
N LEU A 633 74.43 -18.55 -5.36
CA LEU A 633 75.33 -18.16 -4.28
C LEU A 633 75.16 -19.06 -3.04
N ARG A 634 73.91 -19.36 -2.66
CA ARG A 634 73.60 -20.28 -1.56
C ARG A 634 74.11 -21.70 -1.82
N ARG A 635 73.99 -22.21 -3.04
CA ARG A 635 74.51 -23.54 -3.41
C ARG A 635 76.04 -23.59 -3.35
N LEU A 636 76.69 -22.47 -3.68
CA LEU A 636 78.14 -22.31 -3.70
C LEU A 636 78.72 -22.25 -2.26
N LEU A 637 77.99 -21.65 -1.32
CA LEU A 637 78.32 -21.64 0.11
C LEU A 637 78.17 -23.01 0.80
N ARG A 638 77.30 -23.89 0.27
CA ARG A 638 77.14 -25.27 0.77
C ARG A 638 78.19 -26.24 0.24
N TYR A 639 78.94 -25.87 -0.79
CA TYR A 639 79.95 -26.75 -1.37
C TYR A 639 81.12 -26.93 -0.38
N SER A 640 81.39 -28.15 0.08
CA SER A 640 82.31 -28.40 1.20
C SER A 640 83.74 -27.92 1.00
N GLU A 641 84.17 -27.70 -0.24
CA GLU A 641 85.52 -27.19 -0.55
C GLU A 641 85.64 -25.67 -0.44
N SER A 642 84.52 -24.93 -0.45
CA SER A 642 84.54 -23.48 -0.39
C SER A 642 84.77 -22.93 1.02
N ALA A 643 84.56 -23.72 2.08
CA ALA A 643 84.76 -23.32 3.46
C ALA A 643 85.79 -24.22 4.18
N ARG A 644 86.94 -23.65 4.57
CA ARG A 644 88.01 -24.37 5.29
C ARG A 644 88.31 -23.70 6.62
N PHE A 645 88.35 -24.48 7.71
CA PHE A 645 88.89 -24.03 8.99
C PHE A 645 90.40 -24.23 9.00
N LEU A 646 91.15 -23.13 9.06
CA LEU A 646 92.58 -23.17 9.30
C LEU A 646 92.81 -23.10 10.82
N LYS A 647 93.43 -24.14 11.38
CA LYS A 647 93.95 -24.10 12.76
C LYS A 647 95.32 -23.42 12.72
N GLU A 648 95.39 -22.20 13.22
CA GLU A 648 96.67 -21.51 13.37
C GLU A 648 97.25 -21.85 14.74
N LYS A 649 98.46 -22.41 14.77
CA LYS A 649 99.18 -22.73 16.00
C LYS A 649 100.05 -21.54 16.36
N GLN A 650 99.54 -20.63 17.18
CA GLN A 650 100.35 -19.56 17.76
C GLN A 650 101.24 -20.12 18.89
N ASP A 651 102.51 -19.74 18.91
CA ASP A 651 103.43 -19.97 20.03
C ASP A 651 102.87 -19.28 21.28
N GLY A 652 102.13 -20.03 22.11
CA GLY A 652 101.53 -19.55 23.35
C GLY A 652 100.04 -19.88 23.50
N ASN A 653 99.75 -21.16 23.74
CA ASN A 653 98.53 -21.74 24.35
C ASN A 653 97.12 -21.21 24.02
N LYS A 654 96.92 -20.49 22.91
CA LYS A 654 95.57 -20.19 22.36
C LYS A 654 95.49 -20.63 20.91
N THR A 655 94.59 -21.57 20.63
CA THR A 655 94.26 -22.00 19.27
C THR A 655 93.15 -21.09 18.75
N GLN A 656 93.41 -20.28 17.73
CA GLN A 656 92.36 -19.57 16.98
C GLN A 656 92.02 -20.38 15.72
N ALA A 657 90.73 -20.55 15.44
CA ALA A 657 90.23 -21.15 14.22
C ALA A 657 89.82 -20.01 13.26
N LEU A 658 90.53 -19.87 12.15
CA LEU A 658 90.19 -18.92 11.08
C LEU A 658 89.31 -19.63 10.05
N LEU A 659 88.15 -19.05 9.74
CA LEU A 659 87.31 -19.48 8.64
C LEU A 659 87.82 -18.85 7.33
N ARG A 660 88.34 -19.66 6.42
CA ARG A 660 88.77 -19.23 5.09
C ARG A 660 87.78 -19.73 4.06
N LEU A 661 87.18 -18.80 3.31
CA LEU A 661 86.32 -19.10 2.18
C LEU A 661 87.15 -19.11 0.90
N ASP A 662 87.50 -20.29 0.39
CA ASP A 662 88.24 -20.46 -0.86
C ASP A 662 87.25 -20.72 -2.00
N PHE A 663 86.82 -19.65 -2.68
CA PHE A 663 86.05 -19.81 -3.91
C PHE A 663 87.00 -20.19 -5.05
N LEU A 664 87.16 -21.50 -5.28
CA LEU A 664 87.85 -22.01 -6.48
C LEU A 664 87.00 -21.72 -7.72
N LEU A 665 87.03 -20.49 -8.20
CA LEU A 665 86.76 -20.20 -9.60
C LEU A 665 87.84 -20.93 -10.38
N HIS A 666 87.49 -22.07 -10.99
CA HIS A 666 88.37 -22.72 -11.94
C HIS A 666 88.71 -21.67 -13.01
N HIS A 667 89.96 -21.20 -13.00
CA HIS A 667 90.52 -20.23 -13.94
C HIS A 667 90.11 -20.60 -15.39
N ARG A 668 89.09 -19.93 -15.91
CA ARG A 668 88.89 -19.75 -17.35
C ARG A 668 89.58 -18.42 -17.70
N PRO A 669 90.61 -18.41 -18.55
CA PRO A 669 91.47 -17.25 -18.76
C PRO A 669 90.86 -16.11 -19.61
N ASP A 670 89.53 -15.99 -19.69
CA ASP A 670 88.86 -15.12 -20.68
C ASP A 670 87.92 -14.05 -20.08
N TRP A 671 87.94 -13.80 -18.77
CA TRP A 671 87.13 -12.74 -18.15
C TRP A 671 88.03 -11.76 -17.41
N GLN A 672 88.46 -10.72 -18.11
CA GLN A 672 89.06 -9.48 -17.59
C GLN A 672 88.03 -8.38 -17.51
#